data_AF-A0AB39SGL8-F1
#
_entry.id   AF-A0AB39SGL8-F1
#
_cell.length_a   1.000
_cell.length_b   1.000
_cell.length_c   1.000
_cell.angle_alpha   90.00
_cell.angle_beta   90.00
_cell.angle_gamma   90.00
#
_symmetry.space_group_name_H-M   'P 1'
#
loop_
_entity.id
_entity.type
_entity.pdbx_description
1 polymer ?
#
loop_
_entity_poly.entity_id
_entity_poly.type
_entity_poly.pdbx_seq_one_letter_code
_entity_poly.pdbx_strand_id
1 'polypeptide(L)'
;MAGGRPPKGDTERYPELEALAEWFREAIADAGYESLNAVVRAEIAHKNVVYGACSATRLLKLPVLRSLAVALEREPDEITPLWIKAKEALDRAGAESREAAAPRLTEWTELPLPNPAVRNLLEAQAKAVERLPYDMLGVAEPPLSAVYVRQSMRTQWHSTEGAARNSTQLDGGSATQGDSAARDETQTIDAQLPVPEALARHEHLLITGEPGAGKSTLSSHLAWTLSRIWLREDTSLEAPVTEPVIPVRVAARTLVDQPGSWSTVLCQALRRTLGHSLVADPDARLFLGRVHGARWMVLVDGLDEIADRESRAEVVRMIAQHARTDSDYRFVITSRPLSDPELAPLRGALIGEYRMEPFGTEELRDFAAKWFAAQYQEKEQARTAADRFLGETEDGRLRDLVRNPLLATIAAVTATAAPTHPLPTSRLSLYQRFFEHLLTRGAGSEGAVRQGLMRRYRDDPGRRELHLWLNQRKRDVLGVLGRCRLEGESSLLEAGLEWVRANLPEDWAVTGWEADVREFLQGTGLLVRDEDDYRFLHHSFAEYFAAQSYAQRISPSFPEAEDWILRAFKDDERTLAMFVFCLWGERDDCDGGRLAEQLRTGAVGGHERPLLAGLLVAEGVRFGEADREETFDRLEVVARCAVDNEYRERAAQVLGALGGQPGVLKRLERMARCEFLDVGVRLYAVEAYGKAGAAETTQELLSLVLSGIYGLLGRAARIACTLGEDAREAVRKRAWQMVEKPEASGWEMSVAAEALGCLGRAQEAAELARRALQEPAVYANDTERAVEAWLTSSPDRAVAEVERLTLALPGTDHARRYAVGKVLDKLGAEEAAARVAHQLLSAAAVPLSALEWAADMWVKARGAEAREAITAAFERSSADVGHFYWHPAALLRALVPLAPDDGTADWARGVFGEERWGVYGTGNAVATWLAAVGVGGADQIMQRLDRGHLLSSYDRPPAAQALFEAGALGQAREMAELALSTPNVPRENYEEVARVLLKTGGDDAVVRLEEIWSAHPTLSVDANWLNGVLDALPRFEDRATDAVVVRFARELVALPAATASDVLRGLRMMLTTQGHAVVAWVLETALTHRRLYWAQWCDLARELAALGEREAALTLWRRALAFPSPPRNSEPRLLLDLQAARVTDTAVTWLAELIADPATPAPERLRRRQLLAWLVTAEPHLRTLVPDDAGPALDLRATQRTGSALPQQPREASA
;
A
#
# COMPACT_ATOMS: atom_id res chain seq x y z
N MET A 1 -8.80 49.20 70.10
CA MET A 1 -8.81 50.02 68.87
C MET A 1 -9.14 49.08 67.72
N ALA A 2 -10.41 49.06 67.29
CA ALA A 2 -10.91 49.74 66.08
C ALA A 2 -10.19 49.18 64.83
N GLY A 3 -10.76 48.26 64.04
CA GLY A 3 -12.15 48.20 63.60
C GLY A 3 -12.32 49.06 62.35
N GLY A 4 -11.70 48.64 61.25
CA GLY A 4 -11.84 49.24 59.93
C GLY A 4 -11.89 48.14 58.87
N ARG A 5 -13.10 47.86 58.39
CA ARG A 5 -13.41 46.88 57.32
C ARG A 5 -13.17 47.54 55.95
N PRO A 6 -12.56 46.86 54.97
CA PRO A 6 -12.79 47.10 53.55
C PRO A 6 -13.86 46.15 52.98
N PRO A 7 -14.52 46.51 51.86
CA PRO A 7 -15.94 46.26 51.61
C PRO A 7 -16.27 44.90 50.95
N LYS A 8 -17.58 44.64 50.85
CA LYS A 8 -18.26 43.53 50.16
C LYS A 8 -17.51 43.09 48.89
N GLY A 9 -17.12 41.81 48.84
CA GLY A 9 -16.75 41.18 47.57
C GLY A 9 -17.96 41.18 46.65
N ASP A 10 -17.75 41.62 45.41
CA ASP A 10 -18.73 41.50 44.33
C ASP A 10 -19.27 40.08 44.32
N THR A 11 -20.57 39.96 44.53
CA THR A 11 -21.25 38.67 44.39
C THR A 11 -21.37 38.49 42.89
N GLU A 12 -20.43 37.75 42.31
CA GLU A 12 -20.34 37.52 40.87
C GLU A 12 -21.70 37.05 40.37
N ARG A 13 -22.28 37.86 39.48
CA ARG A 13 -23.63 37.67 38.96
C ARG A 13 -23.50 36.83 37.71
N TYR A 14 -24.18 35.69 37.67
CA TYR A 14 -24.09 34.74 36.58
C TYR A 14 -25.15 35.09 35.53
N PRO A 15 -24.77 35.59 34.33
CA PRO A 15 -25.73 35.93 33.26
C PRO A 15 -26.62 34.73 32.88
N GLU A 16 -26.12 33.51 33.08
CA GLU A 16 -26.82 32.25 32.83
C GLU A 16 -28.02 32.03 33.76
N LEU A 17 -28.05 32.70 34.92
CA LEU A 17 -29.11 32.57 35.94
C LEU A 17 -30.15 33.68 35.86
N GLU A 18 -30.03 34.62 34.92
CA GLU A 18 -30.80 35.86 34.92
C GLU A 18 -32.29 35.65 34.65
N ALA A 19 -32.63 34.76 33.71
CA ALA A 19 -34.02 34.40 33.42
C ALA A 19 -34.70 33.71 34.62
N LEU A 20 -33.94 32.92 35.39
CA LEU A 20 -34.43 32.27 36.60
C LEU A 20 -34.64 33.30 37.73
N ALA A 21 -33.73 34.26 37.86
CA ALA A 21 -33.81 35.34 38.84
C ALA A 21 -34.98 36.30 38.56
N GLU A 22 -35.26 36.59 37.29
CA GLU A 22 -36.38 37.41 36.86
C GLU A 22 -37.72 36.77 37.20
N TRP A 23 -37.88 35.48 36.87
CA TRP A 23 -39.06 34.71 37.26
C TRP A 23 -39.33 34.75 38.77
N PHE A 24 -38.28 34.65 39.61
CA PHE A 24 -38.45 34.77 41.07
C PHE A 24 -38.93 36.14 41.52
N ARG A 25 -38.43 37.22 40.91
CA ARG A 25 -38.86 38.58 41.26
C ARG A 25 -40.32 38.80 40.90
N GLU A 26 -40.76 38.29 39.76
CA GLU A 26 -42.16 38.32 39.33
C GLU A 26 -43.06 37.47 40.23
N ALA A 27 -42.65 36.24 40.56
CA ALA A 27 -43.40 35.37 41.47
C ALA A 27 -43.59 35.99 42.86
N ILE A 28 -42.57 36.69 43.38
CA ILE A 28 -42.64 37.40 44.67
C ILE A 28 -43.60 38.59 44.61
N ALA A 29 -43.58 39.35 43.52
CA ALA A 29 -44.45 40.50 43.34
C ALA A 29 -45.92 40.07 43.22
N ASP A 30 -46.20 39.02 42.44
CA ASP A 30 -47.56 38.52 42.22
C ASP A 30 -48.17 37.88 43.48
N ALA A 31 -47.34 37.32 44.37
CA ALA A 31 -47.76 36.84 45.68
C ALA A 31 -48.04 37.97 46.71
N GLY A 32 -47.94 39.25 46.30
CA GLY A 32 -48.32 40.41 47.12
C GLY A 32 -47.26 40.90 48.12
N TYR A 33 -46.00 40.46 48.00
CA TYR A 33 -44.94 40.91 48.90
C TYR A 33 -44.30 42.23 48.42
N GLU A 34 -44.42 43.29 49.23
CA GLU A 34 -43.92 44.63 48.91
C GLU A 34 -42.39 44.74 48.78
N SER A 35 -41.62 43.74 49.28
CA SER A 35 -40.17 43.67 49.10
C SER A 35 -39.60 42.28 49.40
N LEU A 36 -38.38 42.00 48.94
CA LEU A 36 -37.64 40.76 49.28
C LEU A 36 -37.50 40.57 50.80
N ASN A 37 -37.41 41.65 51.58
CA ASN A 37 -37.36 41.59 53.04
C ASN A 37 -38.71 41.16 53.66
N ALA A 38 -39.84 41.44 52.99
CA ALA A 38 -41.15 40.98 53.44
C ALA A 38 -41.27 39.45 53.29
N VAL A 39 -40.75 38.88 52.20
CA VAL A 39 -40.67 37.41 51.99
C VAL A 39 -39.83 36.72 53.05
N VAL A 40 -38.69 37.32 53.42
CA VAL A 40 -37.81 36.78 54.48
C VAL A 40 -38.49 36.86 55.86
N ARG A 41 -39.26 37.92 56.14
CA ARG A 41 -40.02 38.07 57.40
C ARG A 41 -41.22 37.13 57.49
N ALA A 42 -41.79 36.73 56.35
CA ALA A 42 -42.83 35.70 56.27
C ALA A 42 -42.28 34.27 56.48
N GLU A 43 -40.98 34.14 56.78
CA GLU A 43 -40.27 32.87 57.03
C GLU A 43 -40.38 31.83 55.89
N ILE A 44 -40.72 32.26 54.66
CA ILE A 44 -40.82 31.39 53.48
C ILE A 44 -39.47 30.71 53.17
N ALA A 45 -38.36 31.46 53.28
CA ALA A 45 -37.01 30.92 53.19
C ALA A 45 -35.96 31.84 53.84
N HIS A 46 -34.79 31.27 54.14
CA HIS A 46 -33.66 32.01 54.68
C HIS A 46 -33.19 33.12 53.72
N LYS A 47 -32.80 34.29 54.27
CA LYS A 47 -32.40 35.48 53.49
C LYS A 47 -31.42 35.21 52.35
N ASN A 48 -30.40 34.37 52.57
CA ASN A 48 -29.38 34.08 51.54
C ASN A 48 -29.94 33.28 50.34
N VAL A 49 -31.08 32.59 50.52
CA VAL A 49 -31.75 31.84 49.46
C VAL A 49 -32.56 32.80 48.59
N VAL A 50 -33.35 33.67 49.24
CA VAL A 50 -34.20 34.68 48.56
C VAL A 50 -33.34 35.69 47.78
N TYR A 51 -32.34 36.28 48.44
CA TYR A 51 -31.44 37.23 47.80
C TYR A 51 -30.52 36.56 46.76
N GLY A 52 -30.07 35.32 47.00
CA GLY A 52 -29.22 34.59 46.07
C GLY A 52 -29.91 34.25 44.75
N ALA A 53 -31.19 33.83 44.83
CA ALA A 53 -32.01 33.55 43.65
C ALA A 53 -32.37 34.82 42.88
N CYS A 54 -32.83 35.89 43.56
CA CYS A 54 -33.30 37.12 42.90
C CYS A 54 -32.19 37.99 42.31
N SER A 55 -30.95 37.80 42.76
CA SER A 55 -29.77 38.51 42.25
C SER A 55 -28.94 37.67 41.28
N ALA A 56 -29.40 36.49 40.85
CA ALA A 56 -28.69 35.61 39.92
C ALA A 56 -27.25 35.23 40.38
N THR A 57 -27.03 35.18 41.70
CA THR A 57 -25.72 34.88 42.27
C THR A 57 -25.59 33.43 42.72
N ARG A 58 -26.69 32.67 42.72
CA ARG A 58 -26.70 31.28 43.19
C ARG A 58 -27.78 30.44 42.53
N LEU A 59 -27.38 29.36 41.87
CA LEU A 59 -28.30 28.31 41.43
C LEU A 59 -28.74 27.48 42.64
N LEU A 60 -30.02 27.55 43.00
CA LEU A 60 -30.60 26.73 44.06
C LEU A 60 -30.94 25.33 43.52
N LYS A 61 -31.03 24.33 44.42
CA LYS A 61 -31.43 22.97 44.03
C LYS A 61 -32.90 22.96 43.59
N LEU A 62 -33.21 22.24 42.51
CA LEU A 62 -34.57 22.17 41.95
C LEU A 62 -35.67 21.84 42.98
N PRO A 63 -35.51 20.90 43.94
CA PRO A 63 -36.54 20.66 44.95
C PRO A 63 -36.83 21.87 45.86
N VAL A 64 -35.80 22.67 46.15
CA VAL A 64 -35.92 23.90 46.96
C VAL A 64 -36.66 24.97 46.15
N LEU A 65 -36.36 25.07 44.86
CA LEU A 65 -37.01 26.00 43.94
C LEU A 65 -38.49 25.68 43.73
N ARG A 66 -38.84 24.42 43.54
CA ARG A 66 -40.23 23.95 43.44
C ARG A 66 -40.99 24.23 44.73
N SER A 67 -40.36 24.02 45.89
CA SER A 67 -40.99 24.34 47.19
C SER A 67 -41.24 25.84 47.36
N LEU A 68 -40.33 26.69 46.86
CA LEU A 68 -40.50 28.14 46.87
C LEU A 68 -41.58 28.60 45.90
N ALA A 69 -41.70 28.00 44.73
CA ALA A 69 -42.78 28.27 43.79
C ALA A 69 -44.16 28.05 44.44
N VAL A 70 -44.33 26.91 45.13
CA VAL A 70 -45.57 26.61 45.88
C VAL A 70 -45.81 27.63 46.99
N ALA A 71 -44.78 28.01 47.75
CA ALA A 71 -44.90 29.00 48.82
C ALA A 71 -45.20 30.43 48.32
N LEU A 72 -44.95 30.70 47.02
CA LEU A 72 -45.27 31.94 46.33
C LEU A 72 -46.54 31.82 45.47
N GLU A 73 -47.38 30.80 45.74
CA GLU A 73 -48.65 30.55 45.05
C GLU A 73 -48.52 30.37 43.52
N ARG A 74 -47.36 29.86 43.05
CA ARG A 74 -47.10 29.52 41.65
C ARG A 74 -47.07 28.01 41.42
N GLU A 75 -47.38 27.59 40.20
CA GLU A 75 -47.26 26.20 39.79
C GLU A 75 -45.78 25.75 39.77
N PRO A 76 -45.38 24.73 40.56
CA PRO A 76 -43.99 24.31 40.66
C PRO A 76 -43.39 23.75 39.37
N ASP A 77 -44.22 23.37 38.38
CA ASP A 77 -43.72 22.91 37.08
C ASP A 77 -43.27 24.05 36.17
N GLU A 78 -43.71 25.30 36.39
CA GLU A 78 -43.28 26.47 35.61
C GLU A 78 -41.77 26.74 35.71
N ILE A 79 -41.17 26.44 36.86
CA ILE A 79 -39.75 26.75 37.11
C ILE A 79 -38.80 25.66 36.61
N THR A 80 -39.30 24.47 36.33
CA THR A 80 -38.48 23.31 35.96
C THR A 80 -37.74 23.53 34.62
N PRO A 81 -38.37 24.01 33.55
CA PRO A 81 -37.70 24.30 32.28
C PRO A 81 -36.66 25.42 32.39
N LEU A 82 -36.94 26.47 33.19
CA LEU A 82 -36.04 27.60 33.40
C LEU A 82 -34.79 27.17 34.17
N TRP A 83 -34.95 26.31 35.17
CA TRP A 83 -33.83 25.76 35.93
C TRP A 83 -32.92 24.86 35.08
N ILE A 84 -33.51 24.01 34.23
CA ILE A 84 -32.76 23.15 33.31
C ILE A 84 -31.89 24.00 32.37
N LYS A 85 -32.48 25.00 31.72
CA LYS A 85 -31.75 25.92 30.82
C LYS A 85 -30.63 26.67 31.53
N ALA A 86 -30.90 27.19 32.73
CA ALA A 86 -29.93 27.92 33.53
C ALA A 86 -28.75 27.03 33.96
N LYS A 87 -29.04 25.77 34.32
CA LYS A 87 -28.01 24.78 34.67
C LYS A 87 -27.17 24.37 33.46
N GLU A 88 -27.78 24.10 32.32
CA GLU A 88 -27.07 23.74 31.08
C GLU A 88 -26.17 24.87 30.58
N ALA A 89 -26.60 26.13 30.74
CA ALA A 89 -25.76 27.29 30.42
C ALA A 89 -24.56 27.41 31.39
N LEU A 90 -24.79 27.24 32.71
CA LEU A 90 -23.72 27.29 33.71
C LEU A 90 -22.71 26.14 33.55
N ASP A 91 -23.20 24.93 33.22
CA ASP A 91 -22.36 23.75 32.98
C ASP A 91 -21.51 23.93 31.70
N ARG A 92 -22.05 24.58 30.65
CA ARG A 92 -21.31 24.93 29.43
C ARG A 92 -20.21 25.97 29.66
N ALA A 93 -20.53 27.09 30.30
CA ALA A 93 -19.54 28.12 30.64
C ALA A 93 -18.43 27.56 31.56
N GLY A 94 -18.81 26.68 32.49
CA GLY A 94 -17.84 25.98 33.33
C GLY A 94 -17.00 24.93 32.60
N ALA A 95 -17.45 24.41 31.46
CA ALA A 95 -16.66 23.52 30.60
C ALA A 95 -15.68 24.32 29.74
N GLU A 96 -16.15 25.40 29.08
CA GLU A 96 -15.33 26.32 28.28
C GLU A 96 -14.18 26.93 29.10
N SER A 97 -14.45 27.34 30.34
CA SER A 97 -13.42 27.88 31.23
C SER A 97 -12.44 26.81 31.75
N ARG A 98 -12.80 25.53 31.76
CA ARG A 98 -11.90 24.41 32.11
C ARG A 98 -11.02 24.00 30.94
N GLU A 99 -11.56 24.06 29.73
CA GLU A 99 -10.87 23.75 28.48
C GLU A 99 -9.83 24.83 28.15
N ALA A 100 -10.15 26.11 28.39
CA ALA A 100 -9.20 27.22 28.27
C ALA A 100 -8.07 27.22 29.33
N ALA A 101 -8.20 26.43 30.41
CA ALA A 101 -7.27 26.41 31.54
C ALA A 101 -6.42 25.12 31.67
N ALA A 102 -6.57 24.15 30.77
CA ALA A 102 -5.80 22.89 30.84
C ALA A 102 -4.41 23.05 30.19
N PRO A 103 -3.29 22.86 30.94
CA PRO A 103 -1.94 22.91 30.37
C PRO A 103 -1.71 21.71 29.43
N ARG A 104 -1.19 21.97 28.23
CA ARG A 104 -0.77 20.94 27.26
C ARG A 104 0.51 20.26 27.77
N LEU A 105 0.58 18.93 27.67
CA LEU A 105 1.76 18.16 28.09
C LEU A 105 2.71 18.02 26.90
N THR A 106 3.87 18.69 26.95
CA THR A 106 4.82 18.76 25.82
C THR A 106 6.04 17.84 25.98
N GLU A 107 6.43 17.47 27.20
CA GLU A 107 7.61 16.65 27.46
C GLU A 107 7.31 15.38 28.28
N TRP A 108 7.93 14.26 27.92
CA TRP A 108 7.81 12.97 28.62
C TRP A 108 8.41 12.97 30.03
N THR A 109 9.25 13.96 30.35
CA THR A 109 9.84 14.17 31.68
C THR A 109 8.83 14.73 32.69
N GLU A 110 7.76 15.36 32.21
CA GLU A 110 6.77 16.06 33.02
C GLU A 110 5.49 15.24 33.24
N LEU A 111 5.51 13.93 32.95
CA LEU A 111 4.34 13.06 33.06
C LEU A 111 3.66 13.15 34.43
N PRO A 112 2.38 13.57 34.49
CA PRO A 112 1.61 13.57 35.72
C PRO A 112 1.26 12.13 36.13
N LEU A 113 0.92 11.93 37.41
CA LEU A 113 0.45 10.62 37.87
C LEU A 113 -0.91 10.31 37.20
N PRO A 114 -1.06 9.15 36.53
CA PRO A 114 -2.30 8.81 35.87
C PRO A 114 -3.42 8.63 36.91
N ASN A 115 -4.57 9.24 36.64
CA ASN A 115 -5.77 9.02 37.45
C ASN A 115 -6.19 7.53 37.41
N PRO A 116 -7.04 7.05 38.35
CA PRO A 116 -7.38 5.63 38.44
C PRO A 116 -7.96 5.02 37.15
N ALA A 117 -8.73 5.80 36.38
CA ALA A 117 -9.32 5.33 35.12
C ALA A 117 -8.26 5.12 34.03
N VAL A 118 -7.35 6.08 33.86
CA VAL A 118 -6.22 5.99 32.91
C VAL A 118 -5.25 4.91 33.35
N ARG A 119 -4.93 4.82 34.64
CA ARG A 119 -4.04 3.79 35.19
C ARG A 119 -4.58 2.38 34.92
N ASN A 120 -5.87 2.14 35.19
CA ASN A 120 -6.53 0.88 34.90
C ASN A 120 -6.42 0.52 33.40
N LEU A 121 -6.65 1.48 32.51
CA LEU A 121 -6.51 1.30 31.07
C LEU A 121 -5.08 0.92 30.67
N LEU A 122 -4.07 1.64 31.15
CA LEU A 122 -2.66 1.39 30.85
C LEU A 122 -2.19 0.02 31.37
N GLU A 123 -2.58 -0.35 32.59
CA GLU A 123 -2.27 -1.66 33.16
C GLU A 123 -2.94 -2.80 32.36
N ALA A 124 -4.18 -2.59 31.91
CA ALA A 124 -4.88 -3.55 31.06
C ALA A 124 -4.20 -3.72 29.69
N GLN A 125 -3.74 -2.64 29.09
CA GLN A 125 -3.03 -2.69 27.81
C GLN A 125 -1.64 -3.31 27.90
N ALA A 126 -0.86 -2.98 28.92
CA ALA A 126 0.44 -3.60 29.14
C ALA A 126 0.31 -5.12 29.30
N LYS A 127 -0.74 -5.60 29.98
CA LYS A 127 -1.05 -7.03 30.16
C LYS A 127 -1.64 -7.71 28.92
N ALA A 128 -2.28 -6.96 28.02
CA ALA A 128 -2.92 -7.52 26.83
C ALA A 128 -1.92 -8.02 25.77
N VAL A 129 -0.65 -7.61 25.86
CA VAL A 129 0.40 -7.81 24.84
C VAL A 129 1.18 -9.12 25.01
N GLU A 130 0.98 -9.87 26.11
CA GLU A 130 1.69 -11.12 26.41
C GLU A 130 0.85 -12.37 26.12
N ARG A 131 0.50 -12.63 24.84
CA ARG A 131 -0.33 -13.81 24.50
C ARG A 131 0.04 -14.47 23.18
N LEU A 132 1.06 -15.31 23.21
CA LEU A 132 1.16 -16.48 22.34
C LEU A 132 1.17 -17.69 23.28
N PRO A 133 0.43 -18.78 23.02
CA PRO A 133 0.33 -19.89 23.97
C PRO A 133 1.55 -20.82 23.89
N TYR A 134 2.72 -20.26 24.18
CA TYR A 134 4.00 -20.97 24.14
C TYR A 134 4.04 -22.14 25.14
N ASP A 135 3.29 -22.03 26.25
CA ASP A 135 3.08 -23.11 27.21
C ASP A 135 2.52 -24.39 26.57
N MET A 136 1.67 -24.25 25.53
CA MET A 136 1.13 -25.39 24.77
C MET A 136 2.08 -25.90 23.66
N LEU A 137 3.15 -25.17 23.37
CA LEU A 137 4.18 -25.56 22.41
C LEU A 137 5.36 -26.26 23.08
N GLY A 138 5.41 -26.36 24.41
CA GLY A 138 6.55 -26.95 25.13
C GLY A 138 7.85 -26.15 24.96
N VAL A 139 7.71 -24.84 24.75
CA VAL A 139 8.76 -23.84 24.53
C VAL A 139 8.57 -22.78 25.62
N ALA A 140 9.65 -22.25 26.19
CA ALA A 140 9.53 -21.19 27.20
C ALA A 140 8.96 -19.93 26.55
N GLU A 141 7.90 -19.33 27.11
CA GLU A 141 7.31 -18.08 26.62
C GLU A 141 8.33 -16.95 26.74
N PRO A 142 8.91 -16.46 25.61
CA PRO A 142 9.72 -15.27 25.68
C PRO A 142 8.77 -14.06 25.72
N PRO A 143 8.95 -13.08 26.63
CA PRO A 143 8.12 -11.89 26.62
C PRO A 143 8.26 -11.19 25.26
N LEU A 144 7.17 -10.59 24.75
CA LEU A 144 7.15 -10.00 23.41
C LEU A 144 8.26 -8.94 23.22
N SER A 145 8.63 -8.25 24.31
CA SER A 145 9.75 -7.32 24.41
C SER A 145 11.15 -7.96 24.24
N ALA A 146 11.29 -9.25 24.53
CA ALA A 146 12.55 -9.98 24.35
C ALA A 146 12.75 -10.46 22.92
N VAL A 147 11.70 -10.74 22.14
CA VAL A 147 11.79 -11.27 20.76
C VAL A 147 11.55 -10.19 19.71
N TYR A 148 10.93 -9.08 20.06
CA TYR A 148 10.70 -7.98 19.13
C TYR A 148 12.03 -7.47 18.53
N VAL A 149 12.04 -7.39 17.20
CA VAL A 149 13.12 -6.80 16.42
C VAL A 149 12.55 -5.58 15.71
N ARG A 150 13.28 -4.47 15.77
CA ARG A 150 12.85 -3.21 15.14
C ARG A 150 12.85 -3.40 13.63
N GLN A 151 11.67 -3.34 13.02
CA GLN A 151 11.52 -3.44 11.57
C GLN A 151 11.62 -2.06 10.92
N SER A 152 12.25 -2.00 9.75
CA SER A 152 12.26 -0.84 8.87
C SER A 152 10.97 -0.75 8.05
N MET A 153 10.66 0.46 7.61
CA MET A 153 9.52 0.77 6.76
C MET A 153 9.99 1.47 5.48
N ARG A 154 9.28 1.27 4.38
CA ARG A 154 9.47 2.03 3.14
C ARG A 154 8.34 3.02 2.96
N THR A 155 8.66 4.25 2.57
CA THR A 155 7.66 5.21 2.10
C THR A 155 7.03 4.70 0.81
N GLN A 156 5.72 4.55 0.76
CA GLN A 156 5.01 4.20 -0.46
C GLN A 156 4.78 5.48 -1.28
N TRP A 157 5.71 5.82 -2.17
CA TRP A 157 5.47 6.89 -3.15
C TRP A 157 4.73 6.29 -4.35
N HIS A 158 3.41 6.46 -4.38
CA HIS A 158 2.68 6.35 -5.63
C HIS A 158 3.06 7.54 -6.51
N SER A 159 3.52 7.26 -7.72
CA SER A 159 3.74 8.27 -8.74
C SER A 159 2.40 8.94 -9.07
N THR A 160 2.11 10.06 -8.42
CA THR A 160 1.30 11.14 -8.99
C THR A 160 2.07 11.88 -10.10
N GLU A 161 3.03 11.22 -10.75
CA GLU A 161 3.69 11.68 -11.98
C GLU A 161 2.89 11.21 -13.20
N GLY A 162 1.62 11.63 -13.24
CA GLY A 162 0.78 11.64 -14.44
C GLY A 162 0.16 13.02 -14.71
N ALA A 163 0.10 13.91 -13.71
CA ALA A 163 -0.65 15.16 -13.80
C ALA A 163 0.19 16.43 -14.07
N ALA A 164 1.51 16.33 -14.29
CA ALA A 164 2.36 17.50 -14.49
C ALA A 164 3.51 17.30 -15.50
N ARG A 165 3.23 16.71 -16.67
CA ARG A 165 4.12 16.81 -17.83
C ARG A 165 3.31 16.87 -19.13
N ASN A 166 2.95 18.09 -19.55
CA ASN A 166 3.09 18.61 -20.91
C ASN A 166 2.09 19.74 -21.19
N SER A 167 2.51 20.97 -20.91
CA SER A 167 2.00 22.16 -21.60
C SER A 167 3.12 23.19 -21.56
N THR A 168 3.91 23.35 -22.62
CA THR A 168 3.58 24.29 -23.69
C THR A 168 4.57 24.15 -24.84
N GLN A 169 4.07 23.83 -26.04
CA GLN A 169 4.65 24.37 -27.27
C GLN A 169 3.52 24.57 -28.28
N LEU A 170 3.06 25.82 -28.38
CA LEU A 170 2.15 26.28 -29.41
C LEU A 170 2.94 26.60 -30.69
N ASP A 171 2.27 26.34 -31.80
CA ASP A 171 2.71 26.35 -33.20
C ASP A 171 3.65 27.49 -33.63
N GLY A 172 4.70 27.08 -34.35
CA GLY A 172 5.53 27.89 -35.24
C GLY A 172 6.43 26.96 -36.05
N GLY A 173 6.02 26.61 -37.27
CA GLY A 173 6.46 25.41 -37.97
C GLY A 173 7.89 25.38 -38.52
N SER A 174 8.50 24.18 -38.51
CA SER A 174 9.17 23.55 -39.65
C SER A 174 9.47 22.09 -39.30
N ALA A 175 9.17 21.18 -40.22
CA ALA A 175 9.32 19.74 -40.04
C ALA A 175 10.77 19.27 -40.16
N THR A 176 11.23 18.43 -39.23
CA THR A 176 12.23 17.37 -39.46
C THR A 176 12.05 16.23 -38.46
N GLN A 177 12.12 15.00 -38.97
CA GLN A 177 11.82 13.73 -38.32
C GLN A 177 13.02 13.14 -37.55
N GLY A 178 12.71 12.46 -36.43
CA GLY A 178 13.31 11.17 -36.05
C GLY A 178 14.40 11.17 -34.97
N ASP A 179 14.06 10.82 -33.73
CA ASP A 179 14.41 9.51 -33.17
C ASP A 179 13.70 9.24 -31.83
N SER A 180 13.41 7.96 -31.59
CA SER A 180 12.38 7.46 -30.70
C SER A 180 12.81 7.34 -29.23
N ALA A 181 12.00 7.95 -28.36
CA ALA A 181 11.47 7.46 -27.09
C ALA A 181 12.12 6.17 -26.49
N ALA A 182 13.19 6.36 -25.73
CA ALA A 182 13.48 5.51 -24.57
C ALA A 182 12.52 5.93 -23.45
N ARG A 183 11.61 5.03 -23.06
CA ARG A 183 10.79 5.22 -21.85
C ARG A 183 11.73 5.08 -20.66
N ASP A 184 12.01 6.21 -20.04
CA ASP A 184 12.83 6.36 -18.85
C ASP A 184 12.05 5.73 -17.67
N GLU A 185 12.40 4.49 -17.31
CA GLU A 185 11.95 3.84 -16.09
C GLU A 185 12.47 4.66 -14.91
N THR A 186 11.61 5.54 -14.40
CA THR A 186 11.87 6.27 -13.16
C THR A 186 11.68 5.29 -12.01
N GLN A 187 12.69 4.46 -11.75
CA GLN A 187 12.84 3.74 -10.49
C GLN A 187 13.21 4.78 -9.43
N THR A 188 12.19 5.26 -8.71
CA THR A 188 12.29 6.09 -7.52
C THR A 188 12.94 5.27 -6.41
N ILE A 189 14.00 5.78 -5.80
CA ILE A 189 14.75 5.08 -4.74
C ILE A 189 13.91 5.09 -3.45
N ASP A 190 13.85 3.95 -2.78
CA ASP A 190 13.10 3.72 -1.55
C ASP A 190 13.99 3.97 -0.32
N ALA A 191 13.74 5.03 0.45
CA ALA A 191 14.40 5.23 1.74
C ALA A 191 13.80 4.28 2.80
N GLN A 192 14.65 3.44 3.40
CA GLN A 192 14.32 2.65 4.59
C GLN A 192 14.28 3.55 5.82
N LEU A 193 13.19 3.47 6.58
CA LEU A 193 12.98 4.30 7.76
C LEU A 193 12.59 3.51 9.01
N PRO A 194 13.23 3.75 10.17
CA PRO A 194 12.75 3.24 11.45
C PRO A 194 11.38 3.81 11.85
N VAL A 195 10.57 3.01 12.55
CA VAL A 195 9.21 3.42 13.00
C VAL A 195 9.17 4.71 13.84
N PRO A 196 10.08 4.95 14.81
CA PRO A 196 10.09 6.20 15.56
C PRO A 196 10.32 7.43 14.68
N GLU A 197 11.11 7.30 13.61
CA GLU A 197 11.33 8.37 12.65
C GLU A 197 10.08 8.59 11.77
N ALA A 198 9.37 7.53 11.39
CA ALA A 198 8.09 7.66 10.69
C ALA A 198 7.06 8.40 11.56
N LEU A 199 6.99 8.03 12.84
CA LEU A 199 6.17 8.73 13.84
C LEU A 199 6.67 10.15 14.12
N ALA A 200 7.95 10.46 13.96
CA ALA A 200 8.41 11.85 14.07
C ALA A 200 7.97 12.69 12.86
N ARG A 201 7.91 12.11 11.66
CA ARG A 201 7.63 12.82 10.39
C ARG A 201 6.16 13.07 10.11
N HIS A 202 5.28 12.19 10.58
CA HIS A 202 3.85 12.31 10.34
C HIS A 202 3.06 12.14 11.62
N GLU A 203 2.03 12.96 11.75
CA GLU A 203 1.10 12.94 12.87
C GLU A 203 0.34 11.61 12.89
N HIS A 204 -0.19 11.19 11.74
CA HIS A 204 -0.89 9.92 11.58
C HIS A 204 -0.09 8.97 10.68
N LEU A 205 -0.21 7.66 10.88
CA LEU A 205 0.46 6.66 10.05
C LEU A 205 -0.51 5.59 9.55
N LEU A 206 -0.36 5.20 8.29
CA LEU A 206 -0.92 3.99 7.71
C LEU A 206 0.23 3.05 7.37
N ILE A 207 0.24 1.89 8.01
CA ILE A 207 1.29 0.88 7.90
C ILE A 207 0.73 -0.33 7.15
N THR A 208 1.17 -0.52 5.90
CA THR A 208 0.82 -1.66 5.08
C THR A 208 1.88 -2.77 5.16
N GLY A 209 1.53 -4.01 4.84
CA GLY A 209 2.50 -5.09 4.79
C GLY A 209 1.87 -6.45 4.54
N GLU A 210 2.68 -7.41 4.13
CA GLU A 210 2.24 -8.78 3.86
C GLU A 210 1.66 -9.48 5.11
N PRO A 211 0.90 -10.58 4.93
CA PRO A 211 0.46 -11.43 6.04
C PRO A 211 1.66 -11.89 6.88
N GLY A 212 1.62 -11.70 8.20
CA GLY A 212 2.73 -12.10 9.07
C GLY A 212 3.93 -11.13 9.10
N ALA A 213 3.84 -9.98 8.41
CA ALA A 213 4.91 -8.96 8.37
C ALA A 213 5.19 -8.27 9.72
N GLY A 214 4.44 -8.57 10.79
CA GLY A 214 4.67 -7.99 12.12
C GLY A 214 3.83 -6.75 12.47
N LYS A 215 2.86 -6.37 11.62
CA LYS A 215 1.96 -5.21 11.82
C LYS A 215 1.27 -5.17 13.20
N SER A 216 0.57 -6.25 13.56
CA SER A 216 -0.07 -6.38 14.88
C SER A 216 0.91 -6.43 16.03
N THR A 217 2.10 -7.00 15.79
CA THR A 217 3.19 -7.05 16.77
C THR A 217 3.71 -5.64 17.05
N LEU A 218 3.88 -4.83 16.00
CA LEU A 218 4.30 -3.44 16.11
C LEU A 218 3.28 -2.60 16.88
N SER A 219 1.98 -2.66 16.52
CA SER A 219 0.93 -1.92 17.22
C SER A 219 0.84 -2.33 18.69
N SER A 220 0.97 -3.62 18.98
CA SER A 220 0.99 -4.15 20.35
C SER A 220 2.23 -3.68 21.14
N HIS A 221 3.41 -3.69 20.52
CA HIS A 221 4.65 -3.23 21.14
C HIS A 221 4.59 -1.72 21.46
N LEU A 222 4.07 -0.89 20.54
CA LEU A 222 3.87 0.55 20.79
C LEU A 222 2.94 0.79 21.99
N ALA A 223 1.80 0.09 22.04
CA ALA A 223 0.86 0.20 23.16
C ALA A 223 1.53 -0.19 24.49
N TRP A 224 2.31 -1.28 24.49
CA TRP A 224 3.02 -1.81 25.65
C TRP A 224 4.09 -0.83 26.16
N THR A 225 5.01 -0.39 25.29
CA THR A 225 6.11 0.51 25.64
C THR A 225 5.56 1.83 26.20
N LEU A 226 4.62 2.45 25.51
CA LEU A 226 4.03 3.72 25.94
C LEU A 226 3.29 3.57 27.28
N SER A 227 2.60 2.44 27.50
CA SER A 227 1.90 2.19 28.77
C SER A 227 2.87 2.04 29.94
N ARG A 228 3.98 1.32 29.77
CA ARG A 228 5.00 1.13 30.81
C ARG A 228 5.73 2.41 31.16
N ILE A 229 5.98 3.28 30.18
CA ILE A 229 6.54 4.62 30.43
C ILE A 229 5.58 5.45 31.30
N TRP A 230 4.28 5.48 30.97
CA TRP A 230 3.27 6.17 31.79
C TRP A 230 3.12 5.61 33.20
N LEU A 231 3.28 4.28 33.36
CA LEU A 231 3.25 3.61 34.67
C LEU A 231 4.56 3.75 35.45
N ARG A 232 5.59 4.37 34.85
CA ARG A 232 6.96 4.53 35.40
C ARG A 232 7.67 3.20 35.65
N GLU A 233 7.37 2.21 34.84
CA GLU A 233 8.07 0.92 34.81
C GLU A 233 9.32 1.00 33.92
N ASP A 234 9.26 1.80 32.85
CA ASP A 234 10.38 2.06 31.93
C ASP A 234 10.73 3.56 31.87
N THR A 235 11.90 3.87 31.32
CA THR A 235 12.41 5.24 31.22
C THR A 235 11.73 6.04 30.11
N SER A 236 11.48 7.33 30.37
CA SER A 236 10.95 8.27 29.37
C SER A 236 11.90 8.51 28.18
N LEU A 237 13.20 8.21 28.34
CA LEU A 237 14.21 8.33 27.27
C LEU A 237 14.02 7.30 26.14
N GLU A 238 13.25 6.24 26.39
CA GLU A 238 12.97 5.17 25.42
C GLU A 238 11.63 5.38 24.69
N ALA A 239 10.98 6.53 24.87
CA ALA A 239 9.72 6.84 24.21
C ALA A 239 9.86 6.80 22.67
N PRO A 240 9.00 6.06 21.96
CA PRO A 240 9.07 5.93 20.49
C PRO A 240 8.55 7.17 19.74
N VAL A 241 8.06 8.19 20.47
CA VAL A 241 7.53 9.45 19.93
C VAL A 241 8.01 10.64 20.75
N THR A 242 8.11 11.79 20.10
CA THR A 242 8.62 13.04 20.70
C THR A 242 7.66 13.67 21.70
N GLU A 243 6.34 13.61 21.44
CA GLU A 243 5.30 14.15 22.32
C GLU A 243 4.71 13.06 23.25
N PRO A 244 4.31 13.40 24.50
CA PRO A 244 3.56 12.51 25.37
C PRO A 244 2.18 12.16 24.83
N VAL A 245 1.96 10.85 24.62
CA VAL A 245 0.66 10.31 24.16
C VAL A 245 0.20 9.17 25.07
N ILE A 246 -1.11 9.02 25.19
CA ILE A 246 -1.74 7.89 25.90
C ILE A 246 -2.14 6.85 24.85
N PRO A 247 -1.52 5.67 24.81
CA PRO A 247 -1.84 4.65 23.82
C PRO A 247 -3.24 4.09 24.07
N VAL A 248 -3.97 3.75 23.00
CA VAL A 248 -5.19 2.92 23.02
C VAL A 248 -5.19 2.06 21.76
N ARG A 249 -5.08 0.75 21.93
CA ARG A 249 -5.10 -0.21 20.84
C ARG A 249 -6.49 -0.83 20.70
N VAL A 250 -7.02 -0.78 19.49
CA VAL A 250 -8.32 -1.37 19.12
C VAL A 250 -8.17 -2.15 17.83
N ALA A 251 -8.89 -3.27 17.69
CA ALA A 251 -8.98 -3.97 16.40
C ALA A 251 -9.96 -3.22 15.49
N ALA A 252 -9.65 -3.06 14.19
CA ALA A 252 -10.49 -2.27 13.28
C ALA A 252 -11.95 -2.75 13.22
N ARG A 253 -12.18 -4.07 13.25
CA ARG A 253 -13.53 -4.66 13.27
C ARG A 253 -14.38 -4.23 14.46
N THR A 254 -13.80 -3.86 15.59
CA THR A 254 -14.60 -3.46 16.77
C THR A 254 -15.20 -2.06 16.60
N LEU A 255 -14.83 -1.34 15.54
CA LEU A 255 -15.37 -0.04 15.15
C LEU A 255 -16.58 -0.15 14.21
N VAL A 256 -16.86 -1.33 13.65
CA VAL A 256 -17.98 -1.57 12.71
C VAL A 256 -19.32 -1.55 13.44
N ASP A 257 -20.37 -1.02 12.80
CA ASP A 257 -21.77 -1.01 13.27
C ASP A 257 -21.98 -0.48 14.70
N GLN A 258 -21.18 0.52 15.10
CA GLN A 258 -21.29 1.12 16.44
C GLN A 258 -22.14 2.39 16.43
N PRO A 259 -23.33 2.38 17.07
CA PRO A 259 -24.15 3.58 17.18
C PRO A 259 -23.57 4.54 18.23
N GLY A 260 -23.40 5.81 17.86
CA GLY A 260 -23.08 6.88 18.80
C GLY A 260 -21.96 7.81 18.34
N SER A 261 -21.47 8.64 19.27
CA SER A 261 -20.34 9.54 19.02
C SER A 261 -19.02 8.77 18.97
N TRP A 262 -17.97 9.33 18.36
CA TRP A 262 -16.62 8.73 18.35
C TRP A 262 -16.11 8.32 19.74
N SER A 263 -16.34 9.15 20.76
CA SER A 263 -15.98 8.82 22.15
C SER A 263 -16.70 7.56 22.67
N THR A 264 -17.94 7.34 22.22
CA THR A 264 -18.76 6.16 22.53
C THR A 264 -18.25 4.94 21.76
N VAL A 265 -17.98 5.10 20.46
CA VAL A 265 -17.43 4.05 19.59
C VAL A 265 -16.08 3.56 20.11
N LEU A 266 -15.15 4.47 20.40
CA LEU A 266 -13.81 4.14 20.92
C LEU A 266 -13.90 3.47 22.30
N CYS A 267 -14.80 3.93 23.17
CA CYS A 267 -15.06 3.30 24.45
C CYS A 267 -15.57 1.86 24.29
N GLN A 268 -16.52 1.63 23.38
CA GLN A 268 -17.05 0.30 23.08
C GLN A 268 -15.97 -0.60 22.48
N ALA A 269 -15.22 -0.10 21.50
CA ALA A 269 -14.11 -0.80 20.87
C ALA A 269 -13.03 -1.23 21.87
N LEU A 270 -12.70 -0.38 22.86
CA LEU A 270 -11.76 -0.71 23.93
C LEU A 270 -12.30 -1.75 24.90
N ARG A 271 -13.59 -1.68 25.26
CA ARG A 271 -14.23 -2.71 26.09
C ARG A 271 -14.17 -4.07 25.40
N ARG A 272 -14.45 -4.11 24.09
CA ARG A 272 -14.30 -5.34 23.28
C ARG A 272 -12.87 -5.83 23.29
N THR A 273 -11.92 -4.92 23.01
CA THR A 273 -10.51 -5.28 22.83
C THR A 273 -9.82 -5.73 24.12
N LEU A 274 -10.12 -5.09 25.26
CA LEU A 274 -9.43 -5.35 26.54
C LEU A 274 -10.22 -6.27 27.49
N GLY A 275 -11.55 -6.29 27.37
CA GLY A 275 -12.46 -7.17 28.10
C GLY A 275 -12.15 -7.25 29.60
N HIS A 276 -12.01 -8.48 30.10
CA HIS A 276 -11.73 -8.79 31.51
C HIS A 276 -10.38 -8.26 32.04
N SER A 277 -9.50 -7.73 31.19
CA SER A 277 -8.26 -7.10 31.64
C SER A 277 -8.51 -5.76 32.33
N LEU A 278 -9.68 -5.14 32.09
CA LEU A 278 -10.12 -3.91 32.75
C LEU A 278 -10.70 -4.22 34.14
N VAL A 279 -10.24 -3.49 35.16
CA VAL A 279 -10.81 -3.55 36.52
C VAL A 279 -12.20 -2.90 36.58
N ALA A 280 -12.40 -1.84 35.80
CA ALA A 280 -13.68 -1.16 35.60
C ALA A 280 -13.78 -0.63 34.17
N ASP A 281 -15.00 -0.56 33.64
CA ASP A 281 -15.27 0.00 32.32
C ASP A 281 -14.91 1.49 32.26
N PRO A 282 -14.21 1.96 31.21
CA PRO A 282 -13.99 3.39 31.00
C PRO A 282 -15.32 4.10 30.70
N ASP A 283 -15.45 5.35 31.15
CA ASP A 283 -16.55 6.25 30.77
C ASP A 283 -16.24 6.83 29.38
N ALA A 284 -17.22 6.88 28.46
CA ALA A 284 -17.05 7.49 27.14
C ALA A 284 -16.55 8.95 27.23
N ARG A 285 -16.89 9.67 28.31
CA ARG A 285 -16.41 11.04 28.57
C ARG A 285 -14.90 11.14 28.70
N LEU A 286 -14.22 10.04 29.04
CA LEU A 286 -12.75 9.97 29.09
C LEU A 286 -12.14 10.27 27.72
N PHE A 287 -12.85 9.93 26.64
CA PHE A 287 -12.37 10.08 25.26
C PHE A 287 -12.91 11.34 24.59
N LEU A 288 -13.52 12.30 25.28
CA LEU A 288 -14.06 13.53 24.63
C LEU A 288 -12.96 14.50 24.17
N GLY A 289 -11.75 14.36 24.70
CA GLY A 289 -10.59 15.15 24.31
C GLY A 289 -9.33 14.66 25.02
N ARG A 290 -8.32 15.53 25.14
CA ARG A 290 -7.06 15.20 25.83
C ARG A 290 -7.27 14.83 27.29
N VAL A 291 -6.46 13.91 27.77
CA VAL A 291 -6.44 13.51 29.18
C VAL A 291 -5.06 13.78 29.77
N HIS A 292 -5.04 14.49 30.91
CA HIS A 292 -3.80 14.98 31.53
C HIS A 292 -2.93 15.83 30.58
N GLY A 293 -3.55 16.56 29.65
CA GLY A 293 -2.86 17.37 28.65
C GLY A 293 -2.24 16.58 27.49
N ALA A 294 -2.33 15.25 27.51
CA ALA A 294 -1.81 14.35 26.48
C ALA A 294 -2.90 13.89 25.50
N ARG A 295 -2.50 13.66 24.23
CA ARG A 295 -3.37 13.13 23.17
C ARG A 295 -3.57 11.63 23.33
N TRP A 296 -4.63 11.13 22.71
CA TRP A 296 -4.81 9.70 22.52
C TRP A 296 -4.04 9.23 21.30
N MET A 297 -3.18 8.22 21.44
CA MET A 297 -2.63 7.48 20.31
C MET A 297 -3.49 6.24 20.06
N VAL A 298 -4.41 6.34 19.11
CA VAL A 298 -5.32 5.29 18.69
C VAL A 298 -4.63 4.39 17.67
N LEU A 299 -4.25 3.20 18.13
CA LEU A 299 -3.61 2.15 17.35
C LEU A 299 -4.71 1.24 16.79
N VAL A 300 -5.10 1.46 15.53
CA VAL A 300 -6.16 0.70 14.85
C VAL A 300 -5.51 -0.47 14.11
N ASP A 301 -5.73 -1.68 14.59
CA ASP A 301 -5.04 -2.87 14.10
C ASP A 301 -5.92 -3.70 13.15
N GLY A 302 -5.36 -4.06 11.99
CA GLY A 302 -5.98 -4.99 11.03
C GLY A 302 -7.19 -4.41 10.30
N LEU A 303 -7.03 -3.32 9.55
CA LEU A 303 -8.12 -2.78 8.72
C LEU A 303 -8.60 -3.78 7.64
N ASP A 304 -7.67 -4.58 7.10
CA ASP A 304 -7.94 -5.68 6.17
C ASP A 304 -8.73 -6.84 6.79
N GLU A 305 -8.89 -6.86 8.12
CA GLU A 305 -9.62 -7.92 8.80
C GLU A 305 -11.13 -7.78 8.73
N ILE A 306 -11.64 -6.62 8.32
CA ILE A 306 -13.06 -6.36 8.08
C ILE A 306 -13.39 -6.98 6.71
N ALA A 307 -14.23 -8.02 6.68
CA ALA A 307 -14.52 -8.76 5.45
C ALA A 307 -15.41 -7.93 4.51
N ASP A 308 -16.45 -7.31 5.06
CA ASP A 308 -17.38 -6.50 4.30
C ASP A 308 -16.74 -5.18 3.84
N ARG A 309 -16.84 -4.93 2.52
CA ARG A 309 -16.19 -3.78 1.88
C ARG A 309 -16.83 -2.46 2.29
N GLU A 310 -18.14 -2.43 2.46
CA GLU A 310 -18.89 -1.22 2.81
C GLU A 310 -18.61 -0.80 4.25
N SER A 311 -18.68 -1.75 5.19
CA SER A 311 -18.34 -1.59 6.60
C SER A 311 -16.90 -1.13 6.78
N ARG A 312 -15.96 -1.73 6.04
CA ARG A 312 -14.55 -1.31 6.04
C ARG A 312 -14.40 0.14 5.58
N ALA A 313 -15.08 0.53 4.50
CA ALA A 313 -15.05 1.90 3.99
C ALA A 313 -15.69 2.91 4.97
N GLU A 314 -16.70 2.52 5.75
CA GLU A 314 -17.26 3.34 6.82
C GLU A 314 -16.24 3.59 7.94
N VAL A 315 -15.55 2.55 8.41
CA VAL A 315 -14.49 2.67 9.43
C VAL A 315 -13.35 3.57 8.95
N VAL A 316 -12.91 3.41 7.69
CA VAL A 316 -11.90 4.29 7.06
C VAL A 316 -12.37 5.74 7.09
N ARG A 317 -13.60 6.03 6.65
CA ARG A 317 -14.16 7.40 6.66
C ARG A 317 -14.25 7.96 8.08
N MET A 318 -14.67 7.16 9.04
CA MET A 318 -14.75 7.54 10.46
C MET A 318 -13.37 7.93 11.01
N ILE A 319 -12.34 7.12 10.75
CA ILE A 319 -10.96 7.42 11.17
C ILE A 319 -10.45 8.70 10.49
N ALA A 320 -10.65 8.83 9.18
CA ALA A 320 -10.26 10.00 8.40
C ALA A 320 -10.88 11.30 8.94
N GLN A 321 -12.15 11.26 9.39
CA GLN A 321 -12.81 12.42 10.00
C GLN A 321 -12.14 12.91 11.29
N HIS A 322 -11.47 12.02 12.04
CA HIS A 322 -10.77 12.36 13.28
C HIS A 322 -9.25 12.52 13.11
N ALA A 323 -8.69 12.10 11.98
CA ALA A 323 -7.29 12.25 11.61
C ALA A 323 -7.01 13.63 10.97
N ARG A 324 -7.13 14.70 11.76
CA ARG A 324 -6.92 16.10 11.34
C ARG A 324 -5.83 16.77 12.18
N THR A 325 -5.26 17.86 11.67
CA THR A 325 -4.27 18.68 12.39
C THR A 325 -4.78 19.10 13.77
N ASP A 326 -3.92 19.05 14.78
CA ASP A 326 -4.23 19.43 16.17
C ASP A 326 -5.35 18.62 16.85
N SER A 327 -5.78 17.51 16.25
CA SER A 327 -6.79 16.60 16.82
C SER A 327 -6.38 16.09 18.21
N ASP A 328 -7.34 15.79 19.07
CA ASP A 328 -7.05 15.13 20.34
C ASP A 328 -6.66 13.65 20.18
N TYR A 329 -6.74 13.14 18.94
CA TYR A 329 -6.35 11.80 18.56
C TYR A 329 -5.21 11.82 17.56
N ARG A 330 -4.36 10.82 17.70
CA ARG A 330 -3.26 10.48 16.82
C ARG A 330 -3.48 9.03 16.38
N PHE A 331 -3.36 8.73 15.09
CA PHE A 331 -3.74 7.43 14.54
C PHE A 331 -2.53 6.67 14.02
N VAL A 332 -2.42 5.40 14.37
CA VAL A 332 -1.52 4.44 13.70
C VAL A 332 -2.39 3.28 13.25
N ILE A 333 -2.55 3.16 11.94
CA ILE A 333 -3.45 2.21 11.31
C ILE A 333 -2.61 1.11 10.67
N THR A 334 -2.97 -0.15 10.85
CA THR A 334 -2.27 -1.28 10.20
C THR A 334 -3.20 -2.03 9.26
N SER A 335 -2.71 -2.42 8.08
CA SER A 335 -3.49 -3.16 7.08
C SER A 335 -2.63 -4.04 6.16
N ARG A 336 -3.19 -5.08 5.54
CA ARG A 336 -2.64 -5.60 4.26
C ARG A 336 -2.78 -4.53 3.17
N PRO A 337 -2.03 -4.62 2.05
CA PRO A 337 -2.28 -3.77 0.89
C PRO A 337 -3.74 -3.94 0.47
N LEU A 338 -4.54 -2.89 0.68
CA LEU A 338 -5.92 -2.81 0.21
C LEU A 338 -5.91 -2.04 -1.10
N SER A 339 -7.00 -2.19 -1.86
CA SER A 339 -7.15 -1.43 -3.11
C SER A 339 -7.07 0.08 -2.83
N ASP A 340 -6.33 0.81 -3.67
CA ASP A 340 -6.16 2.27 -3.60
C ASP A 340 -7.46 3.10 -3.40
N PRO A 341 -8.63 2.67 -3.92
CA PRO A 341 -9.90 3.35 -3.66
C PRO A 341 -10.34 3.39 -2.20
N GLU A 342 -10.12 2.29 -1.47
CA GLU A 342 -10.64 2.13 -0.10
C GLU A 342 -9.87 2.99 0.89
N LEU A 343 -8.59 3.22 0.63
CA LEU A 343 -7.71 4.02 1.47
C LEU A 343 -7.73 5.51 1.11
N ALA A 344 -8.40 5.92 0.02
CA ALA A 344 -8.44 7.30 -0.43
C ALA A 344 -8.86 8.32 0.66
N PRO A 345 -9.87 8.06 1.52
CA PRO A 345 -10.22 9.00 2.59
C PRO A 345 -9.10 9.23 3.62
N LEU A 346 -8.21 8.24 3.80
CA LEU A 346 -7.05 8.35 4.69
C LEU A 346 -5.89 9.12 4.04
N ARG A 347 -5.85 9.23 2.70
CA ARG A 347 -4.80 9.92 1.94
C ARG A 347 -4.95 11.44 1.88
N GLY A 348 -6.17 11.94 2.03
CA GLY A 348 -6.44 13.38 2.16
C GLY A 348 -6.12 13.96 3.54
N ALA A 349 -5.79 13.11 4.52
CA ALA A 349 -5.40 13.48 5.87
C ALA A 349 -3.86 13.51 6.00
N LEU A 350 -3.32 14.14 7.05
CA LEU A 350 -1.88 14.24 7.38
C LEU A 350 -1.22 12.88 7.70
N ILE A 351 -1.56 11.82 6.97
CA ILE A 351 -1.18 10.42 7.20
C ILE A 351 0.02 10.07 6.34
N GLY A 352 1.10 9.62 6.98
CA GLY A 352 2.22 9.01 6.28
C GLY A 352 1.92 7.54 5.94
N GLU A 353 2.03 7.17 4.66
CA GLU A 353 1.89 5.78 4.20
C GLU A 353 3.25 5.07 4.15
N TYR A 354 3.34 3.97 4.88
CA TYR A 354 4.55 3.19 5.03
C TYR A 354 4.28 1.70 4.84
N ARG A 355 5.14 1.00 4.09
CA ARG A 355 5.11 -0.46 3.98
C ARG A 355 6.15 -1.07 4.91
N MET A 356 5.76 -2.02 5.76
CA MET A 356 6.70 -2.79 6.59
C MET A 356 7.60 -3.65 5.72
N GLU A 357 8.90 -3.60 5.97
CA GLU A 357 9.84 -4.52 5.33
C GLU A 357 9.87 -5.89 6.01
N PRO A 358 10.07 -6.97 5.22
CA PRO A 358 10.52 -8.25 5.73
C PRO A 358 11.86 -8.12 6.48
N PHE A 359 12.16 -9.03 7.41
CA PHE A 359 13.47 -9.12 8.04
C PHE A 359 14.59 -9.18 6.98
N GLY A 360 15.61 -8.35 7.20
CA GLY A 360 16.91 -8.53 6.58
C GLY A 360 17.74 -9.55 7.35
N THR A 361 18.99 -9.71 6.92
CA THR A 361 19.91 -10.70 7.51
C THR A 361 20.26 -10.37 8.96
N GLU A 362 20.46 -9.09 9.28
CA GLU A 362 20.77 -8.66 10.66
C GLU A 362 19.54 -8.81 11.57
N GLU A 363 18.34 -8.43 11.11
CA GLU A 363 17.11 -8.57 11.89
C GLU A 363 16.80 -10.04 12.22
N LEU A 364 17.01 -10.95 11.25
CA LEU A 364 16.84 -12.38 11.47
C LEU A 364 17.86 -12.95 12.46
N ARG A 365 19.12 -12.49 12.40
CA ARG A 365 20.18 -12.87 13.35
C ARG A 365 19.85 -12.42 14.77
N ASP A 366 19.41 -11.18 14.92
CA ASP A 366 18.97 -10.62 16.20
C ASP A 366 17.76 -11.38 16.76
N PHE A 367 16.77 -11.66 15.91
CA PHE A 367 15.62 -12.48 16.26
C PHE A 367 16.04 -13.86 16.76
N ALA A 368 16.90 -14.58 16.02
CA ALA A 368 17.37 -15.91 16.38
C ALA A 368 18.13 -15.88 17.71
N ALA A 369 19.07 -14.94 17.89
CA ALA A 369 19.85 -14.81 19.11
C ALA A 369 18.96 -14.60 20.34
N LYS A 370 17.99 -13.68 20.23
CA LYS A 370 17.01 -13.40 21.29
C LYS A 370 16.10 -14.60 21.59
N TRP A 371 15.55 -15.22 20.55
CA TRP A 371 14.66 -16.36 20.66
C TRP A 371 15.32 -17.51 21.43
N PHE A 372 16.49 -18.00 20.95
CA PHE A 372 17.13 -19.15 21.57
C PHE A 372 17.75 -18.83 22.94
N ALA A 373 18.16 -17.60 23.20
CA ALA A 373 18.57 -17.18 24.55
C ALA A 373 17.44 -17.30 25.59
N ALA A 374 16.18 -17.14 25.16
CA ALA A 374 15.03 -17.36 26.04
C ALA A 374 14.68 -18.84 26.23
N GLN A 375 15.10 -19.73 25.32
CA GLN A 375 14.79 -21.16 25.37
C GLN A 375 15.76 -21.99 26.19
N TYR A 376 17.03 -21.58 26.28
CA TYR A 376 18.08 -22.36 26.92
C TYR A 376 18.68 -21.59 28.12
N GLN A 377 18.91 -22.30 29.23
CA GLN A 377 19.58 -21.72 30.40
C GLN A 377 21.08 -21.48 30.18
N GLU A 378 21.72 -22.32 29.36
CA GLU A 378 23.15 -22.21 29.03
C GLU A 378 23.38 -21.38 27.76
N LYS A 379 24.22 -20.34 27.88
CA LYS A 379 24.52 -19.42 26.75
C LYS A 379 25.16 -20.12 25.55
N GLU A 380 25.95 -21.16 25.77
CA GLU A 380 26.62 -21.89 24.68
C GLU A 380 25.62 -22.70 23.87
N GLN A 381 24.69 -23.41 24.53
CA GLN A 381 23.61 -24.14 23.86
C GLN A 381 22.68 -23.19 23.07
N ALA A 382 22.34 -22.03 23.64
CA ALA A 382 21.56 -21.00 22.94
C ALA A 382 22.26 -20.53 21.66
N ARG A 383 23.57 -20.27 21.72
CA ARG A 383 24.36 -19.87 20.54
C ARG A 383 24.42 -20.96 19.49
N THR A 384 24.71 -22.20 19.87
CA THR A 384 24.74 -23.33 18.92
C THR A 384 23.39 -23.54 18.23
N ALA A 385 22.28 -23.40 18.96
CA ALA A 385 20.94 -23.50 18.38
C ALA A 385 20.64 -22.33 17.41
N ALA A 386 21.04 -21.11 17.77
CA ALA A 386 20.90 -19.94 16.90
C ALA A 386 21.76 -20.07 15.62
N ASP A 387 23.02 -20.47 15.74
CA ASP A 387 23.93 -20.65 14.61
C ASP A 387 23.43 -21.75 13.67
N ARG A 388 22.89 -22.86 14.22
CA ARG A 388 22.26 -23.91 13.41
C ARG A 388 21.02 -23.40 12.68
N PHE A 389 20.13 -22.70 13.38
CA PHE A 389 18.93 -22.12 12.77
C PHE A 389 19.31 -21.17 11.63
N LEU A 390 20.28 -20.27 11.87
CA LEU A 390 20.76 -19.34 10.86
C LEU A 390 21.36 -20.10 9.68
N GLY A 391 22.22 -21.10 9.91
CA GLY A 391 22.77 -21.94 8.84
C GLY A 391 21.70 -22.66 8.01
N GLU A 392 20.65 -23.20 8.62
CA GLU A 392 19.52 -23.83 7.90
C GLU A 392 18.66 -22.81 7.13
N THR A 393 18.68 -21.54 7.53
CA THR A 393 17.91 -20.45 6.89
C THR A 393 18.72 -19.59 5.92
N GLU A 394 20.05 -19.66 5.95
CA GLU A 394 20.93 -18.91 5.04
C GLU A 394 20.92 -19.51 3.63
N ASP A 395 20.70 -20.82 3.52
CA ASP A 395 20.71 -21.56 2.25
C ASP A 395 19.30 -21.91 1.73
N GLY A 396 19.07 -21.64 0.44
CA GLY A 396 17.91 -22.14 -0.31
C GLY A 396 16.57 -21.44 -0.06
N ARG A 397 15.46 -22.14 -0.30
CA ARG A 397 14.08 -21.58 -0.29
C ARG A 397 13.64 -21.04 1.06
N LEU A 398 14.23 -21.53 2.15
CA LEU A 398 13.87 -21.14 3.51
C LEU A 398 14.25 -19.69 3.79
N ARG A 399 15.32 -19.20 3.15
CA ARG A 399 15.85 -17.85 3.29
C ARG A 399 14.78 -16.79 3.07
N ASP A 400 14.05 -16.86 1.95
CA ASP A 400 13.00 -15.89 1.63
C ASP A 400 11.79 -16.02 2.56
N LEU A 401 11.46 -17.25 3.00
CA LEU A 401 10.33 -17.50 3.90
C LEU A 401 10.56 -16.88 5.30
N VAL A 402 11.74 -17.06 5.89
CA VAL A 402 12.03 -16.54 7.25
C VAL A 402 12.31 -15.04 7.27
N ARG A 403 12.33 -14.37 6.12
CA ARG A 403 12.22 -12.91 6.09
C ARG A 403 10.87 -12.44 6.60
N ASN A 404 9.83 -13.27 6.52
CA ASN A 404 8.55 -12.98 7.13
C ASN A 404 8.61 -13.31 8.64
N PRO A 405 8.40 -12.33 9.55
CA PRO A 405 8.53 -12.54 11.01
C PRO A 405 7.69 -13.69 11.57
N LEU A 406 6.46 -13.88 11.08
CA LEU A 406 5.63 -15.00 11.49
C LEU A 406 6.26 -16.33 11.08
N LEU A 407 6.73 -16.45 9.84
CA LEU A 407 7.37 -17.67 9.36
C LEU A 407 8.71 -17.92 10.06
N ALA A 408 9.47 -16.87 10.37
CA ALA A 408 10.66 -16.97 11.20
C ALA A 408 10.32 -17.55 12.59
N THR A 409 9.22 -17.08 13.19
CA THR A 409 8.73 -17.59 14.47
C THR A 409 8.28 -19.05 14.38
N ILE A 410 7.49 -19.40 13.36
CA ILE A 410 7.04 -20.78 13.08
C ILE A 410 8.25 -21.71 12.89
N ALA A 411 9.25 -21.27 12.12
CA ALA A 411 10.49 -22.01 11.89
C ALA A 411 11.30 -22.16 13.19
N ALA A 412 11.44 -21.09 13.97
CA ALA A 412 12.16 -21.12 15.25
C ALA A 412 11.48 -22.03 16.28
N VAL A 413 10.15 -22.00 16.38
CA VAL A 413 9.36 -22.95 17.18
C VAL A 413 9.63 -24.38 16.72
N THR A 414 9.61 -24.63 15.41
CA THR A 414 9.89 -25.96 14.84
C THR A 414 11.31 -26.43 15.18
N ALA A 415 12.30 -25.55 15.06
CA ALA A 415 13.70 -25.82 15.39
C ALA A 415 13.92 -26.09 16.89
N THR A 416 13.16 -25.45 17.77
CA THR A 416 13.19 -25.70 19.22
C THR A 416 12.49 -27.01 19.57
N ALA A 417 11.33 -27.28 18.97
CA ALA A 417 10.49 -28.43 19.26
C ALA A 417 11.07 -29.77 18.78
N ALA A 418 11.78 -29.73 17.65
CA ALA A 418 12.35 -30.89 16.96
C ALA A 418 13.80 -30.62 16.52
N PRO A 419 14.74 -30.41 17.47
CA PRO A 419 16.10 -29.95 17.17
C PRO A 419 16.94 -30.93 16.37
N THR A 420 16.51 -32.18 16.19
CA THR A 420 17.22 -33.20 15.41
C THR A 420 16.70 -33.33 13.97
N HIS A 421 15.63 -32.60 13.61
CA HIS A 421 15.02 -32.65 12.29
C HIS A 421 15.32 -31.35 11.51
N PRO A 422 15.69 -31.43 10.22
CA PRO A 422 15.92 -30.25 9.40
C PRO A 422 14.62 -29.47 9.18
N LEU A 423 14.72 -28.15 9.06
CA LEU A 423 13.57 -27.29 8.83
C LEU A 423 12.87 -27.58 7.47
N PRO A 424 11.53 -27.56 7.42
CA PRO A 424 10.80 -27.68 6.16
C PRO A 424 11.05 -26.48 5.25
N THR A 425 11.24 -26.71 3.94
CA THR A 425 11.64 -25.67 2.97
C THR A 425 10.50 -24.99 2.21
N SER A 426 9.23 -25.32 2.51
CA SER A 426 8.04 -24.67 1.93
C SER A 426 7.19 -24.00 3.01
N ARG A 427 6.39 -22.99 2.60
CA ARG A 427 5.49 -22.29 3.51
C ARG A 427 4.49 -23.29 4.09
N LEU A 428 3.86 -24.10 3.24
CA LEU A 428 2.84 -25.06 3.69
C LEU A 428 3.40 -26.04 4.73
N SER A 429 4.58 -26.61 4.50
CA SER A 429 5.16 -27.60 5.40
C SER A 429 5.58 -27.01 6.75
N LEU A 430 5.98 -25.73 6.80
CA LEU A 430 6.19 -25.01 8.05
C LEU A 430 4.90 -24.91 8.88
N TYR A 431 3.79 -24.49 8.25
CA TYR A 431 2.48 -24.44 8.92
C TYR A 431 2.02 -25.82 9.37
N GLN A 432 2.14 -26.84 8.53
CA GLN A 432 1.77 -28.21 8.87
C GLN A 432 2.53 -28.72 10.09
N ARG A 433 3.86 -28.59 10.13
CA ARG A 433 4.65 -29.05 11.29
C ARG A 433 4.33 -28.25 12.54
N PHE A 434 4.16 -26.94 12.42
CA PHE A 434 3.79 -26.09 13.54
C PHE A 434 2.44 -26.47 14.13
N PHE A 435 1.40 -26.65 13.30
CA PHE A 435 0.09 -27.06 13.78
C PHE A 435 0.04 -28.53 14.20
N GLU A 436 0.79 -29.42 13.56
CA GLU A 436 0.95 -30.79 14.04
C GLU A 436 1.48 -30.76 15.48
N HIS A 437 2.55 -30.03 15.74
CA HIS A 437 3.14 -29.89 17.06
C HIS A 437 2.20 -29.19 18.06
N LEU A 438 1.57 -28.08 17.69
CA LEU A 438 0.64 -27.34 18.55
C LEU A 438 -0.58 -28.19 18.91
N LEU A 439 -1.17 -28.88 17.94
CA LEU A 439 -2.39 -29.66 18.14
C LEU A 439 -2.14 -31.02 18.82
N THR A 440 -0.92 -31.56 18.74
CA THR A 440 -0.54 -32.84 19.38
C THR A 440 0.17 -32.68 20.73
N ARG A 441 1.05 -31.69 20.94
CA ARG A 441 1.80 -31.49 22.20
C ARG A 441 1.15 -30.56 23.22
N GLY A 442 0.25 -29.64 22.79
CA GLY A 442 -0.50 -28.75 23.69
C GLY A 442 -1.36 -29.48 24.72
N ALA A 443 -1.52 -30.79 24.55
CA ALA A 443 -2.04 -31.68 25.55
C ALA A 443 -1.19 -32.96 25.56
N GLY A 444 -0.03 -32.98 26.25
CA GLY A 444 0.80 -34.19 26.45
C GLY A 444 0.94 -35.16 25.26
N SER A 445 1.19 -36.46 25.50
CA SER A 445 0.90 -37.48 24.47
C SER A 445 -0.62 -37.71 24.42
N GLU A 446 -1.18 -38.26 23.34
CA GLU A 446 -2.59 -38.72 23.33
C GLU A 446 -2.95 -39.54 24.58
N GLY A 447 -2.00 -40.33 25.08
CA GLY A 447 -2.12 -41.08 26.33
C GLY A 447 -2.26 -40.20 27.58
N ALA A 448 -1.55 -39.07 27.66
CA ALA A 448 -1.65 -38.11 28.75
C ALA A 448 -2.94 -37.29 28.72
N VAL A 449 -3.42 -36.85 27.54
CA VAL A 449 -4.74 -36.22 27.39
C VAL A 449 -5.84 -37.17 27.82
N ARG A 450 -5.77 -38.39 27.31
CA ARG A 450 -6.73 -39.43 27.63
C ARG A 450 -6.71 -39.74 29.13
N GLN A 451 -5.55 -39.81 29.78
CA GLN A 451 -5.45 -39.96 31.23
C GLN A 451 -5.96 -38.74 32.01
N GLY A 452 -5.69 -37.52 31.55
CA GLY A 452 -6.17 -36.27 32.14
C GLY A 452 -7.70 -36.17 32.09
N LEU A 453 -8.29 -36.44 30.91
CA LEU A 453 -9.75 -36.52 30.72
C LEU A 453 -10.37 -37.66 31.52
N MET A 454 -9.72 -38.84 31.60
CA MET A 454 -10.16 -39.96 32.44
C MET A 454 -10.17 -39.61 33.93
N ARG A 455 -9.23 -38.79 34.40
CA ARG A 455 -9.21 -38.31 35.79
C ARG A 455 -10.25 -37.22 36.03
N ARG A 456 -10.38 -36.25 35.11
CA ARG A 456 -11.26 -35.08 35.24
C ARG A 456 -12.74 -35.43 35.10
N TYR A 457 -13.07 -36.37 34.21
CA TYR A 457 -14.42 -36.85 33.93
C TYR A 457 -14.55 -38.34 34.27
N ARG A 458 -14.03 -38.74 35.43
CA ARG A 458 -14.10 -40.13 35.90
C ARG A 458 -15.55 -40.60 36.06
N ASP A 459 -16.37 -39.73 36.63
CA ASP A 459 -17.77 -40.01 37.00
C ASP A 459 -18.78 -39.57 35.92
N ASP A 460 -18.31 -39.00 34.80
CA ASP A 460 -19.14 -38.61 33.64
C ASP A 460 -18.55 -39.17 32.33
N PRO A 461 -18.88 -40.44 32.00
CA PRO A 461 -18.40 -41.07 30.77
C PRO A 461 -18.85 -40.35 29.49
N GLY A 462 -20.05 -39.76 29.49
CA GLY A 462 -20.61 -39.09 28.30
C GLY A 462 -19.84 -37.83 27.94
N ARG A 463 -19.57 -36.97 28.93
CA ARG A 463 -18.75 -35.76 28.74
C ARG A 463 -17.30 -36.12 28.40
N ARG A 464 -16.76 -37.21 28.93
CA ARG A 464 -15.42 -37.72 28.55
C ARG A 464 -15.36 -38.11 27.07
N GLU A 465 -16.33 -38.89 26.58
CA GLU A 465 -16.38 -39.28 25.17
C GLU A 465 -16.57 -38.07 24.26
N LEU A 466 -17.35 -37.06 24.68
CA LEU A 466 -17.47 -35.78 23.98
C LEU A 466 -16.11 -35.08 23.81
N HIS A 467 -15.35 -34.88 24.90
CA HIS A 467 -14.04 -34.22 24.82
C HIS A 467 -13.03 -35.01 23.96
N LEU A 468 -13.08 -36.34 24.01
CA LEU A 468 -12.26 -37.19 23.13
C LEU A 468 -12.66 -37.04 21.67
N TRP A 469 -13.96 -37.02 21.38
CA TRP A 469 -14.49 -36.81 20.03
C TRP A 469 -14.17 -35.40 19.50
N LEU A 470 -14.36 -34.35 20.29
CA LEU A 470 -13.96 -32.98 19.94
C LEU A 470 -12.46 -32.92 19.63
N ASN A 471 -11.63 -33.59 20.43
CA ASN A 471 -10.19 -33.65 20.16
C ASN A 471 -9.87 -34.39 18.85
N GLN A 472 -10.59 -35.47 18.53
CA GLN A 472 -10.46 -36.18 17.25
C GLN A 472 -10.92 -35.33 16.05
N ARG A 473 -11.99 -34.54 16.23
CA ARG A 473 -12.59 -33.68 15.18
C ARG A 473 -12.06 -32.24 15.19
N LYS A 474 -10.99 -31.96 15.94
CA LYS A 474 -10.46 -30.60 16.17
C LYS A 474 -10.16 -29.85 14.88
N ARG A 475 -9.58 -30.52 13.90
CA ARG A 475 -9.26 -29.93 12.58
C ARG A 475 -10.52 -29.56 11.80
N ASP A 476 -11.58 -30.36 11.88
CA ASP A 476 -12.84 -30.08 11.18
C ASP A 476 -13.52 -28.84 11.75
N VAL A 477 -13.56 -28.74 13.09
CA VAL A 477 -14.09 -27.56 13.80
C VAL A 477 -13.30 -26.31 13.38
N LEU A 478 -11.97 -26.34 13.51
CA LEU A 478 -11.11 -25.22 13.12
C LEU A 478 -11.25 -24.84 11.65
N GLY A 479 -11.46 -25.82 10.76
CA GLY A 479 -11.71 -25.58 9.34
C GLY A 479 -13.00 -24.83 9.05
N VAL A 480 -14.07 -25.12 9.80
CA VAL A 480 -15.34 -24.37 9.72
C VAL A 480 -15.17 -22.96 10.26
N LEU A 481 -14.47 -22.80 11.39
CA LEU A 481 -14.18 -21.48 11.95
C LEU A 481 -13.33 -20.63 11.01
N GLY A 482 -12.34 -21.24 10.36
CA GLY A 482 -11.50 -20.58 9.36
C GLY A 482 -12.34 -20.04 8.21
N ARG A 483 -13.25 -20.85 7.63
CA ARG A 483 -14.16 -20.37 6.58
C ARG A 483 -15.10 -19.28 7.07
N CYS A 484 -15.74 -19.48 8.22
CA CYS A 484 -16.61 -18.48 8.85
C CYS A 484 -15.91 -17.13 8.97
N ARG A 485 -14.63 -17.14 9.37
CA ARG A 485 -13.81 -15.93 9.49
C ARG A 485 -13.51 -15.22 8.17
N LEU A 486 -13.37 -15.96 7.07
CA LEU A 486 -13.02 -15.42 5.74
C LEU A 486 -14.27 -15.05 4.92
N GLU A 487 -15.40 -15.71 5.17
CA GLU A 487 -16.66 -15.54 4.44
C GLU A 487 -17.59 -14.49 5.07
N GLY A 488 -17.35 -14.06 6.33
CA GLY A 488 -18.16 -13.02 6.98
C GLY A 488 -17.78 -12.70 8.43
N GLU A 489 -18.64 -11.92 9.11
CA GLU A 489 -18.46 -11.47 10.50
C GLU A 489 -19.25 -12.31 11.53
N SER A 490 -19.73 -13.48 11.12
CA SER A 490 -20.50 -14.37 11.99
C SER A 490 -19.68 -14.89 13.18
N SER A 491 -20.36 -15.14 14.29
CA SER A 491 -19.69 -15.62 15.51
C SER A 491 -18.99 -16.96 15.29
N LEU A 492 -17.69 -17.02 15.65
CA LEU A 492 -16.93 -18.26 15.56
C LEU A 492 -17.45 -19.29 16.57
N LEU A 493 -17.85 -18.87 17.77
CA LEU A 493 -18.50 -19.74 18.73
C LEU A 493 -19.79 -20.33 18.15
N GLU A 494 -20.64 -19.51 17.55
CA GLU A 494 -21.92 -19.98 16.99
C GLU A 494 -21.70 -20.97 15.85
N ALA A 495 -20.77 -20.68 14.94
CA ALA A 495 -20.37 -21.61 13.88
C ALA A 495 -19.82 -22.94 14.43
N GLY A 496 -19.03 -22.89 15.51
CA GLY A 496 -18.53 -24.08 16.19
C GLY A 496 -19.64 -24.90 16.84
N LEU A 497 -20.59 -24.23 17.52
CA LEU A 497 -21.75 -24.88 18.14
C LEU A 497 -22.67 -25.51 17.09
N GLU A 498 -22.94 -24.82 15.99
CA GLU A 498 -23.75 -25.34 14.89
C GLU A 498 -23.11 -26.57 14.26
N TRP A 499 -21.80 -26.53 14.02
CA TRP A 499 -21.08 -27.68 13.51
C TRP A 499 -21.15 -28.89 14.46
N VAL A 500 -20.98 -28.67 15.77
CA VAL A 500 -21.09 -29.75 16.76
C VAL A 500 -22.52 -30.30 16.80
N ARG A 501 -23.56 -29.46 16.78
CA ARG A 501 -24.97 -29.92 16.70
C ARG A 501 -25.22 -30.81 15.50
N ALA A 502 -24.70 -30.42 14.33
CA ALA A 502 -24.92 -31.13 13.08
C ALA A 502 -24.14 -32.45 12.99
N ASN A 503 -23.08 -32.64 13.79
CA ASN A 503 -22.18 -33.80 13.71
C ASN A 503 -22.14 -34.66 14.98
N LEU A 504 -22.87 -34.27 16.04
CA LEU A 504 -22.98 -35.05 17.27
C LEU A 504 -23.64 -36.41 16.96
N PRO A 505 -23.12 -37.54 17.47
CA PRO A 505 -23.80 -38.82 17.33
C PRO A 505 -25.22 -38.77 17.95
N GLU A 506 -26.24 -39.27 17.24
CA GLU A 506 -27.64 -39.24 17.68
C GLU A 506 -27.88 -39.93 19.04
N ASP A 507 -27.04 -40.91 19.37
CA ASP A 507 -27.13 -41.70 20.61
C ASP A 507 -26.56 -40.97 21.86
N TRP A 508 -26.00 -39.76 21.69
CA TRP A 508 -25.33 -39.02 22.77
C TRP A 508 -26.23 -37.95 23.39
N ALA A 509 -26.89 -38.29 24.51
CA ALA A 509 -27.71 -37.37 25.29
C ALA A 509 -26.89 -36.58 26.35
N VAL A 510 -25.81 -35.92 25.94
CA VAL A 510 -25.03 -35.03 26.83
C VAL A 510 -25.74 -33.69 26.92
N THR A 511 -26.04 -33.21 28.13
CA THR A 511 -26.67 -31.89 28.34
C THR A 511 -25.62 -30.83 28.68
N GLY A 512 -25.83 -29.60 28.20
CA GLY A 512 -24.93 -28.47 28.48
C GLY A 512 -23.53 -28.61 27.86
N TRP A 513 -23.43 -29.33 26.73
CA TRP A 513 -22.17 -29.54 26.00
C TRP A 513 -21.64 -28.25 25.34
N GLU A 514 -22.49 -27.23 25.21
CA GLU A 514 -22.11 -25.93 24.65
C GLU A 514 -21.01 -25.25 25.49
N ALA A 515 -21.03 -25.45 26.82
CA ALA A 515 -19.98 -24.98 27.71
C ALA A 515 -18.65 -25.74 27.50
N ASP A 516 -18.72 -27.04 27.20
CA ASP A 516 -17.54 -27.85 26.90
C ASP A 516 -16.89 -27.44 25.57
N VAL A 517 -17.69 -27.04 24.57
CA VAL A 517 -17.16 -26.51 23.30
C VAL A 517 -16.44 -25.18 23.51
N ARG A 518 -16.96 -24.28 24.36
CA ARG A 518 -16.25 -23.05 24.73
C ARG A 518 -14.88 -23.34 25.38
N GLU A 519 -14.86 -24.26 26.34
CA GLU A 519 -13.60 -24.68 26.98
C GLU A 519 -12.63 -25.30 25.96
N PHE A 520 -13.15 -26.16 25.08
CA PHE A 520 -12.38 -26.81 24.03
C PHE A 520 -11.75 -25.81 23.06
N LEU A 521 -12.53 -24.85 22.55
CA LEU A 521 -12.06 -23.83 21.60
C LEU A 521 -10.94 -22.97 22.24
N GLN A 522 -11.12 -22.57 23.50
CA GLN A 522 -10.10 -21.84 24.26
C GLN A 522 -8.82 -22.68 24.46
N GLY A 523 -8.97 -23.99 24.67
CA GLY A 523 -7.86 -24.93 24.84
C GLY A 523 -7.11 -25.30 23.54
N THR A 524 -7.47 -24.74 22.38
CA THR A 524 -6.76 -25.04 21.11
C THR A 524 -5.44 -24.30 20.96
N GLY A 525 -5.26 -23.17 21.65
CA GLY A 525 -4.09 -22.29 21.46
C GLY A 525 -4.06 -21.52 20.13
N LEU A 526 -5.10 -21.64 19.32
CA LEU A 526 -5.23 -20.94 18.04
C LEU A 526 -6.22 -19.80 18.11
N LEU A 527 -7.08 -19.83 19.12
CA LEU A 527 -8.16 -18.90 19.31
C LEU A 527 -7.93 -18.09 20.59
N VAL A 528 -8.18 -16.79 20.49
CA VAL A 528 -8.23 -15.87 21.62
C VAL A 528 -9.69 -15.51 21.85
N ARG A 529 -10.12 -15.51 23.11
CA ARG A 529 -11.47 -15.08 23.48
C ARG A 529 -11.63 -13.58 23.23
N ASP A 530 -12.73 -13.19 22.61
CA ASP A 530 -13.12 -11.81 22.30
C ASP A 530 -14.57 -11.62 22.79
N GLU A 531 -14.75 -10.98 23.95
CA GLU A 531 -16.03 -10.93 24.69
C GLU A 531 -16.70 -12.33 24.89
N ASP A 532 -17.83 -12.55 24.22
CA ASP A 532 -18.62 -13.79 24.21
C ASP A 532 -18.31 -14.70 23.00
N ASP A 533 -17.29 -14.35 22.22
CA ASP A 533 -16.88 -15.04 21.00
C ASP A 533 -15.35 -15.35 20.96
N TYR A 534 -14.85 -15.77 19.79
CA TYR A 534 -13.46 -16.12 19.54
C TYR A 534 -12.92 -15.43 18.28
N ARG A 535 -11.60 -15.25 18.25
CA ARG A 535 -10.84 -14.85 17.05
C ARG A 535 -9.63 -15.73 16.86
N PHE A 536 -9.18 -15.91 15.62
CA PHE A 536 -7.87 -16.51 15.38
C PHE A 536 -6.75 -15.61 15.91
N LEU A 537 -5.70 -16.24 16.41
CA LEU A 537 -4.50 -15.58 16.90
C LEU A 537 -3.79 -14.81 15.79
N HIS A 538 -3.78 -15.37 14.57
CA HIS A 538 -3.28 -14.75 13.36
C HIS A 538 -4.18 -15.05 12.16
N HIS A 539 -4.42 -14.08 11.28
CA HIS A 539 -5.30 -14.24 10.12
C HIS A 539 -4.84 -15.39 9.19
N SER A 540 -3.54 -15.57 8.99
CA SER A 540 -3.02 -16.69 8.18
C SER A 540 -3.30 -18.08 8.76
N PHE A 541 -3.63 -18.18 10.05
CA PHE A 541 -4.10 -19.44 10.62
C PHE A 541 -5.53 -19.73 10.15
N ALA A 542 -6.39 -18.69 10.10
CA ALA A 542 -7.72 -18.82 9.51
C ALA A 542 -7.63 -19.22 8.03
N GLU A 543 -6.73 -18.59 7.25
CA GLU A 543 -6.46 -18.96 5.85
C GLU A 543 -6.05 -20.43 5.71
N TYR A 544 -5.13 -20.92 6.54
CA TYR A 544 -4.69 -22.32 6.49
C TYR A 544 -5.83 -23.31 6.82
N PHE A 545 -6.59 -23.09 7.90
CA PHE A 545 -7.66 -24.02 8.29
C PHE A 545 -8.86 -23.94 7.33
N ALA A 546 -9.18 -22.75 6.82
CA ALA A 546 -10.16 -22.60 5.74
C ALA A 546 -9.72 -23.38 4.50
N ALA A 547 -8.46 -23.23 4.09
CA ALA A 547 -7.89 -23.93 2.95
C ALA A 547 -7.92 -25.45 3.13
N GLN A 548 -7.58 -25.96 4.31
CA GLN A 548 -7.68 -27.39 4.62
C GLN A 548 -9.10 -27.91 4.41
N SER A 549 -10.10 -27.14 4.84
CA SER A 549 -11.48 -27.57 4.70
C SER A 549 -12.02 -27.42 3.28
N TYR A 550 -11.65 -26.36 2.54
CA TYR A 550 -11.96 -26.28 1.10
C TYR A 550 -11.31 -27.43 0.33
N ALA A 551 -10.01 -27.68 0.55
CA ALA A 551 -9.28 -28.75 -0.11
C ALA A 551 -9.90 -30.13 0.11
N GLN A 552 -10.50 -30.40 1.28
CA GLN A 552 -11.25 -31.63 1.55
C GLN A 552 -12.62 -31.70 0.85
N ARG A 553 -13.31 -30.56 0.71
CA ARG A 553 -14.64 -30.48 0.07
C ARG A 553 -14.57 -30.52 -1.45
N ILE A 554 -13.46 -30.02 -2.02
CA ILE A 554 -13.21 -30.02 -3.46
C ILE A 554 -13.04 -31.47 -3.94
N SER A 555 -13.78 -31.83 -4.98
CA SER A 555 -13.67 -33.14 -5.63
C SER A 555 -12.27 -33.37 -6.23
N PRO A 556 -11.77 -34.61 -6.36
CA PRO A 556 -10.59 -34.92 -7.18
C PRO A 556 -10.68 -34.48 -8.64
N SER A 557 -11.89 -34.21 -9.14
CA SER A 557 -12.08 -33.62 -10.47
C SER A 557 -11.86 -32.11 -10.54
N PHE A 558 -11.83 -31.43 -9.40
CA PHE A 558 -11.67 -29.99 -9.20
C PHE A 558 -12.38 -29.11 -10.26
N PRO A 559 -13.72 -29.19 -10.39
CA PRO A 559 -14.45 -28.43 -11.40
C PRO A 559 -14.37 -26.91 -11.20
N GLU A 560 -14.18 -26.43 -9.96
CA GLU A 560 -14.05 -25.01 -9.61
C GLU A 560 -12.60 -24.49 -9.71
N ALA A 561 -11.67 -25.25 -10.31
CA ALA A 561 -10.24 -24.88 -10.33
C ALA A 561 -10.01 -23.48 -10.94
N GLU A 562 -10.73 -23.14 -12.01
CA GLU A 562 -10.59 -21.85 -12.69
C GLU A 562 -10.94 -20.67 -11.76
N ASP A 563 -12.02 -20.77 -10.98
CA ASP A 563 -12.40 -19.71 -10.05
C ASP A 563 -11.31 -19.53 -8.96
N TRP A 564 -10.70 -20.63 -8.48
CA TRP A 564 -9.57 -20.57 -7.55
C TRP A 564 -8.28 -20.02 -8.18
N ILE A 565 -8.04 -20.27 -9.46
CA ILE A 565 -6.90 -19.71 -10.20
C ILE A 565 -7.05 -18.18 -10.28
N LEU A 566 -8.24 -17.68 -10.59
CA LEU A 566 -8.53 -16.24 -10.61
C LEU A 566 -8.34 -15.61 -9.23
N ARG A 567 -8.77 -16.29 -8.16
CA ARG A 567 -8.49 -15.85 -6.78
C ARG A 567 -6.99 -15.78 -6.48
N ALA A 568 -6.18 -16.69 -7.04
CA ALA A 568 -4.73 -16.66 -6.86
C ALA A 568 -4.05 -15.46 -7.56
N PHE A 569 -4.68 -14.86 -8.56
CA PHE A 569 -4.18 -13.66 -9.21
C PHE A 569 -4.42 -12.40 -8.36
N LYS A 570 -5.44 -12.40 -7.50
CA LYS A 570 -5.74 -11.31 -6.56
C LYS A 570 -4.79 -11.35 -5.36
N ASP A 571 -4.15 -10.21 -5.05
CA ASP A 571 -3.09 -10.17 -4.03
C ASP A 571 -3.58 -10.48 -2.60
N ASP A 572 -4.83 -10.11 -2.26
CA ASP A 572 -5.47 -10.34 -0.96
C ASP A 572 -5.92 -11.79 -0.77
N GLU A 573 -6.31 -12.48 -1.84
CA GLU A 573 -6.79 -13.88 -1.82
C GLU A 573 -5.71 -14.92 -2.18
N ARG A 574 -4.55 -14.49 -2.73
CA ARG A 574 -3.48 -15.37 -3.21
C ARG A 574 -3.02 -16.39 -2.18
N THR A 575 -2.86 -15.99 -0.91
CA THR A 575 -2.35 -16.89 0.14
C THR A 575 -3.32 -18.04 0.40
N LEU A 576 -4.62 -17.76 0.49
CA LEU A 576 -5.65 -18.78 0.66
C LEU A 576 -5.67 -19.75 -0.53
N ALA A 577 -5.71 -19.21 -1.76
CA ALA A 577 -5.74 -20.03 -2.98
C ALA A 577 -4.51 -20.95 -3.08
N MET A 578 -3.31 -20.43 -2.78
CA MET A 578 -2.08 -21.23 -2.74
C MET A 578 -2.17 -22.38 -1.74
N PHE A 579 -2.68 -22.14 -0.52
CA PHE A 579 -2.87 -23.23 0.45
C PHE A 579 -3.88 -24.26 -0.02
N VAL A 580 -4.98 -23.85 -0.66
CA VAL A 580 -5.98 -24.78 -1.21
C VAL A 580 -5.36 -25.69 -2.26
N PHE A 581 -4.63 -25.13 -3.24
CA PHE A 581 -3.97 -25.94 -4.27
C PHE A 581 -2.95 -26.91 -3.68
N CYS A 582 -2.14 -26.46 -2.72
CA CYS A 582 -1.12 -27.31 -2.12
C CYS A 582 -1.74 -28.45 -1.28
N LEU A 583 -2.72 -28.14 -0.42
CA LEU A 583 -3.40 -29.15 0.41
C LEU A 583 -4.25 -30.12 -0.41
N TRP A 584 -4.89 -29.65 -1.50
CA TRP A 584 -5.61 -30.51 -2.42
C TRP A 584 -4.63 -31.46 -3.15
N GLY A 585 -3.50 -30.93 -3.63
CA GLY A 585 -2.48 -31.71 -4.34
C GLY A 585 -1.69 -32.71 -3.48
N GLU A 586 -1.77 -32.61 -2.15
CA GLU A 586 -1.18 -33.59 -1.23
C GLU A 586 -2.03 -34.85 -1.04
N ARG A 587 -3.33 -34.81 -1.37
CA ARG A 587 -4.22 -35.95 -1.21
C ARG A 587 -3.88 -37.04 -2.22
N ASP A 588 -3.80 -38.28 -1.77
CA ASP A 588 -3.44 -39.44 -2.63
C ASP A 588 -4.46 -39.70 -3.76
N ASP A 589 -5.71 -39.24 -3.61
CA ASP A 589 -6.77 -39.36 -4.60
C ASP A 589 -6.79 -38.22 -5.64
N CYS A 590 -5.95 -37.20 -5.46
CA CYS A 590 -5.87 -36.02 -6.32
C CYS A 590 -4.61 -36.05 -7.19
N ASP A 591 -4.72 -35.49 -8.40
CA ASP A 591 -3.65 -35.49 -9.38
C ASP A 591 -3.24 -34.05 -9.73
N GLY A 592 -2.03 -33.66 -9.33
CA GLY A 592 -1.46 -32.34 -9.63
C GLY A 592 -1.33 -32.07 -11.14
N GLY A 593 -1.25 -33.11 -11.99
CA GLY A 593 -1.28 -32.96 -13.44
C GLY A 593 -2.57 -32.30 -13.95
N ARG A 594 -3.69 -32.45 -13.24
CA ARG A 594 -4.93 -31.72 -13.60
C ARG A 594 -4.81 -30.22 -13.37
N LEU A 595 -4.17 -29.82 -12.27
CA LEU A 595 -3.92 -28.40 -12.01
C LEU A 595 -2.96 -27.83 -13.05
N ALA A 596 -1.90 -28.56 -13.38
CA ALA A 596 -1.00 -28.19 -14.47
C ALA A 596 -1.75 -28.01 -15.79
N GLU A 597 -2.68 -28.91 -16.11
CA GLU A 597 -3.49 -28.82 -17.32
C GLU A 597 -4.41 -27.59 -17.33
N GLN A 598 -5.09 -27.29 -16.23
CA GLN A 598 -5.93 -26.10 -16.12
C GLN A 598 -5.11 -24.82 -16.24
N LEU A 599 -3.93 -24.77 -15.61
CA LEU A 599 -3.00 -23.64 -15.73
C LEU A 599 -2.44 -23.49 -17.14
N ARG A 600 -2.35 -24.57 -17.92
CA ARG A 600 -1.88 -24.53 -19.31
C ARG A 600 -2.98 -24.14 -20.29
N THR A 601 -4.20 -24.62 -20.09
CA THR A 601 -5.29 -24.53 -21.07
C THR A 601 -6.29 -23.42 -20.82
N GLY A 602 -6.34 -22.86 -19.60
CA GLY A 602 -7.34 -21.84 -19.28
C GLY A 602 -7.12 -20.53 -20.05
N ALA A 603 -8.23 -19.84 -20.29
CA ALA A 603 -8.28 -18.71 -21.22
C ALA A 603 -7.86 -17.37 -20.59
N VAL A 604 -7.97 -17.20 -19.28
CA VAL A 604 -7.79 -15.89 -18.61
C VAL A 604 -6.48 -15.84 -17.82
N GLY A 605 -5.75 -14.73 -17.84
CA GLY A 605 -4.61 -14.51 -16.93
C GLY A 605 -3.23 -14.50 -17.57
N GLY A 606 -3.11 -14.84 -18.86
CA GLY A 606 -1.87 -14.70 -19.65
C GLY A 606 -0.62 -15.22 -18.93
N HIS A 607 0.32 -14.32 -18.62
CA HIS A 607 1.59 -14.66 -17.95
C HIS A 607 1.45 -15.04 -16.47
N GLU A 608 0.33 -14.73 -15.81
CA GLU A 608 0.10 -15.11 -14.40
C GLU A 608 -0.01 -16.63 -14.23
N ARG A 609 -0.48 -17.35 -15.25
CA ARG A 609 -0.63 -18.81 -15.22
C ARG A 609 0.70 -19.56 -15.07
N PRO A 610 1.71 -19.37 -15.93
CA PRO A 610 3.01 -20.03 -15.76
C PRO A 610 3.72 -19.59 -14.48
N LEU A 611 3.53 -18.33 -14.03
CA LEU A 611 4.04 -17.86 -12.74
C LEU A 611 3.42 -18.65 -11.58
N LEU A 612 2.09 -18.79 -11.55
CA LEU A 612 1.37 -19.56 -10.55
C LEU A 612 1.77 -21.05 -10.59
N ALA A 613 1.86 -21.65 -11.78
CA ALA A 613 2.33 -23.03 -11.94
C ALA A 613 3.72 -23.24 -11.34
N GLY A 614 4.66 -22.33 -11.61
CA GLY A 614 6.00 -22.37 -11.02
C GLY A 614 5.99 -22.22 -9.51
N LEU A 615 5.17 -21.31 -8.97
CA LEU A 615 5.01 -21.12 -7.52
C LEU A 615 4.41 -22.37 -6.84
N LEU A 616 3.44 -23.03 -7.46
CA LEU A 616 2.86 -24.28 -6.92
C LEU A 616 3.90 -25.40 -6.86
N VAL A 617 4.72 -25.56 -7.90
CA VAL A 617 5.86 -26.50 -7.90
C VAL A 617 6.91 -26.10 -6.87
N ALA A 618 7.12 -24.81 -6.63
CA ALA A 618 8.02 -24.31 -5.59
C ALA A 618 7.49 -24.60 -4.17
N GLU A 619 6.17 -24.56 -3.96
CA GLU A 619 5.53 -24.89 -2.68
C GLU A 619 5.36 -26.40 -2.44
N GLY A 620 5.58 -27.23 -3.46
CA GLY A 620 5.65 -28.69 -3.33
C GLY A 620 4.53 -29.48 -4.01
N VAL A 621 3.69 -28.84 -4.83
CA VAL A 621 2.67 -29.54 -5.61
C VAL A 621 3.33 -30.47 -6.62
N ARG A 622 2.88 -31.73 -6.65
CA ARG A 622 3.46 -32.78 -7.49
C ARG A 622 2.91 -32.68 -8.91
N PHE A 623 3.67 -32.04 -9.79
CA PHE A 623 3.42 -32.06 -11.24
C PHE A 623 4.19 -33.23 -11.87
N GLY A 624 3.63 -33.79 -12.96
CA GLY A 624 4.33 -34.77 -13.78
C GLY A 624 5.65 -34.21 -14.33
N GLU A 625 6.58 -35.09 -14.72
CA GLU A 625 7.87 -34.64 -15.28
C GLU A 625 7.70 -33.79 -16.53
N ALA A 626 6.79 -34.18 -17.43
CA ALA A 626 6.46 -33.42 -18.64
C ALA A 626 5.87 -32.03 -18.29
N ASP A 627 4.91 -31.98 -17.36
CA ASP A 627 4.28 -30.72 -16.95
C ASP A 627 5.27 -29.76 -16.27
N ARG A 628 6.23 -30.29 -15.50
CA ARG A 628 7.30 -29.50 -14.88
C ARG A 628 8.24 -28.91 -15.92
N GLU A 629 8.76 -29.72 -16.84
CA GLU A 629 9.63 -29.20 -17.89
C GLU A 629 8.92 -28.17 -18.77
N GLU A 630 7.65 -28.42 -19.13
CA GLU A 630 6.84 -27.44 -19.86
C GLU A 630 6.66 -26.15 -19.05
N THR A 631 6.36 -26.23 -17.75
CA THR A 631 6.25 -25.05 -16.88
C THR A 631 7.56 -24.26 -16.84
N PHE A 632 8.71 -24.94 -16.71
CA PHE A 632 10.01 -24.28 -16.66
C PHE A 632 10.38 -23.65 -18.00
N ASP A 633 10.08 -24.31 -19.11
CA ASP A 633 10.29 -23.77 -20.45
C ASP A 633 9.39 -22.57 -20.70
N ARG A 634 8.12 -22.62 -20.28
CA ARG A 634 7.19 -21.47 -20.36
C ARG A 634 7.70 -20.29 -19.52
N LEU A 635 8.15 -20.52 -18.29
CA LEU A 635 8.75 -19.46 -17.44
C LEU A 635 10.02 -18.87 -18.06
N GLU A 636 10.90 -19.69 -18.63
CA GLU A 636 12.10 -19.21 -19.32
C GLU A 636 11.73 -18.33 -20.52
N VAL A 637 10.72 -18.73 -21.30
CA VAL A 637 10.25 -17.93 -22.44
C VAL A 637 9.60 -16.63 -21.98
N VAL A 638 8.80 -16.62 -20.91
CA VAL A 638 8.26 -15.38 -20.33
C VAL A 638 9.39 -14.46 -19.87
N ALA A 639 10.39 -14.99 -19.15
CA ALA A 639 11.54 -14.23 -18.68
C ALA A 639 12.35 -13.57 -19.82
N ARG A 640 12.41 -14.22 -20.98
CA ARG A 640 13.17 -13.76 -22.16
C ARG A 640 12.36 -12.87 -23.10
N CYS A 641 11.05 -13.10 -23.22
CA CYS A 641 10.24 -12.59 -24.32
C CYS A 641 9.08 -11.69 -23.89
N ALA A 642 8.60 -11.73 -22.64
CA ALA A 642 7.45 -10.90 -22.25
C ALA A 642 7.71 -9.43 -22.59
N VAL A 643 6.72 -8.69 -23.10
CA VAL A 643 6.98 -7.28 -23.43
C VAL A 643 7.11 -6.43 -22.17
N ASP A 644 6.38 -6.79 -21.12
CA ASP A 644 6.46 -6.15 -19.82
C ASP A 644 7.68 -6.64 -19.03
N ASN A 645 8.50 -5.70 -18.55
CA ASN A 645 9.67 -6.01 -17.73
C ASN A 645 9.27 -6.60 -16.37
N GLU A 646 8.09 -6.24 -15.83
CA GLU A 646 7.59 -6.82 -14.57
C GLU A 646 7.42 -8.34 -14.70
N TYR A 647 6.80 -8.80 -15.78
CA TYR A 647 6.62 -10.24 -16.03
C TYR A 647 7.95 -10.96 -16.27
N ARG A 648 8.93 -10.29 -16.91
CA ARG A 648 10.28 -10.87 -17.08
C ARG A 648 10.96 -11.11 -15.74
N GLU A 649 10.93 -10.08 -14.89
CA GLU A 649 11.49 -10.13 -13.56
C GLU A 649 10.81 -11.20 -12.71
N ARG A 650 9.47 -11.18 -12.63
CA ARG A 650 8.69 -12.16 -11.86
C ARG A 650 8.96 -13.59 -12.33
N ALA A 651 9.06 -13.82 -13.63
CA ALA A 651 9.38 -15.15 -14.17
C ALA A 651 10.80 -15.61 -13.76
N ALA A 652 11.80 -14.73 -13.82
CA ALA A 652 13.13 -15.03 -13.32
C ALA A 652 13.13 -15.31 -11.80
N GLN A 653 12.38 -14.53 -11.01
CA GLN A 653 12.24 -14.75 -9.56
C GLN A 653 11.61 -16.12 -9.25
N VAL A 654 10.55 -16.52 -9.97
CA VAL A 654 9.93 -17.85 -9.83
C VAL A 654 10.91 -18.96 -10.21
N LEU A 655 11.68 -18.79 -11.29
CA LEU A 655 12.77 -19.72 -11.63
C LEU A 655 13.83 -19.80 -10.51
N GLY A 656 14.17 -18.67 -9.88
CA GLY A 656 15.06 -18.64 -8.71
C GLY A 656 14.51 -19.44 -7.53
N ALA A 657 13.21 -19.27 -7.21
CA ALA A 657 12.53 -20.10 -6.22
C ALA A 657 12.55 -21.59 -6.59
N LEU A 658 12.53 -21.91 -7.88
CA LEU A 658 12.63 -23.26 -8.41
C LEU A 658 14.07 -23.83 -8.44
N GLY A 659 15.10 -23.12 -7.97
CA GLY A 659 16.51 -23.52 -8.11
C GLY A 659 16.90 -24.91 -7.60
N GLY A 660 16.17 -25.47 -6.62
CA GLY A 660 16.34 -26.86 -6.17
C GLY A 660 15.83 -27.94 -7.13
N GLN A 661 15.10 -27.57 -8.18
CA GLN A 661 14.60 -28.49 -9.21
C GLN A 661 15.68 -28.78 -10.26
N PRO A 662 15.77 -30.02 -10.76
CA PRO A 662 16.76 -30.39 -11.78
C PRO A 662 16.70 -29.47 -13.01
N GLY A 663 17.86 -29.02 -13.48
CA GLY A 663 17.98 -28.24 -14.72
C GLY A 663 17.63 -26.75 -14.63
N VAL A 664 17.00 -26.27 -13.55
CA VAL A 664 16.59 -24.85 -13.43
C VAL A 664 17.80 -23.91 -13.28
N LEU A 665 18.75 -24.22 -12.39
CA LEU A 665 19.97 -23.41 -12.24
C LEU A 665 20.78 -23.31 -13.54
N LYS A 666 20.82 -24.40 -14.34
CA LYS A 666 21.47 -24.39 -15.66
C LYS A 666 20.75 -23.47 -16.66
N ARG A 667 19.42 -23.37 -16.58
CA ARG A 667 18.64 -22.42 -17.40
C ARG A 667 18.96 -20.98 -17.03
N LEU A 668 18.95 -20.65 -15.73
CA LEU A 668 19.31 -19.32 -15.23
C LEU A 668 20.75 -18.94 -15.60
N GLU A 669 21.71 -19.86 -15.44
CA GLU A 669 23.10 -19.66 -15.86
C GLU A 669 23.21 -19.40 -17.37
N ARG A 670 22.52 -20.20 -18.19
CA ARG A 670 22.48 -20.00 -19.64
C ARG A 670 21.90 -18.64 -20.01
N MET A 671 20.84 -18.19 -19.32
CA MET A 671 20.27 -16.86 -19.53
C MET A 671 21.27 -15.77 -19.18
N ALA A 672 21.91 -15.82 -18.00
CA ALA A 672 22.89 -14.83 -17.56
C ALA A 672 24.11 -14.71 -18.50
N ARG A 673 24.58 -15.86 -19.03
CA ARG A 673 25.71 -15.93 -19.97
C ARG A 673 25.35 -15.56 -21.42
N CYS A 674 24.07 -15.45 -21.77
CA CYS A 674 23.66 -15.18 -23.14
C CYS A 674 23.85 -13.70 -23.48
N GLU A 675 24.96 -13.35 -24.15
CA GLU A 675 25.29 -11.96 -24.53
C GLU A 675 24.25 -11.26 -25.41
N PHE A 676 23.36 -12.03 -26.04
CA PHE A 676 22.27 -11.55 -26.90
C PHE A 676 21.01 -11.17 -26.13
N LEU A 677 20.86 -11.63 -24.89
CA LEU A 677 19.75 -11.18 -24.07
C LEU A 677 19.99 -9.75 -23.58
N ASP A 678 18.90 -9.02 -23.43
CA ASP A 678 18.91 -7.72 -22.77
C ASP A 678 19.62 -7.80 -21.41
N VAL A 679 20.39 -6.76 -21.09
CA VAL A 679 21.21 -6.74 -19.87
C VAL A 679 20.36 -6.85 -18.61
N GLY A 680 19.14 -6.31 -18.61
CA GLY A 680 18.19 -6.44 -17.52
C GLY A 680 17.76 -7.89 -17.32
N VAL A 681 17.39 -8.59 -18.40
CA VAL A 681 17.04 -10.03 -18.33
C VAL A 681 18.19 -10.87 -17.80
N ARG A 682 19.43 -10.59 -18.25
CA ARG A 682 20.62 -11.28 -17.75
C ARG A 682 20.84 -11.00 -16.27
N LEU A 683 20.66 -9.77 -15.82
CA LEU A 683 20.78 -9.39 -14.41
C LEU A 683 19.70 -10.04 -13.54
N TYR A 684 18.45 -10.11 -14.00
CA TYR A 684 17.38 -10.84 -13.31
C TYR A 684 17.74 -12.32 -13.16
N ALA A 685 18.34 -12.93 -14.19
CA ALA A 685 18.82 -14.31 -14.11
C ALA A 685 19.99 -14.49 -13.12
N VAL A 686 20.92 -13.52 -13.04
CA VAL A 686 22.00 -13.52 -12.03
C VAL A 686 21.42 -13.47 -10.62
N GLU A 687 20.48 -12.56 -10.37
CA GLU A 687 19.83 -12.41 -9.07
C GLU A 687 19.05 -13.67 -8.69
N ALA A 688 18.27 -14.21 -9.62
CA ALA A 688 17.53 -15.45 -9.42
C ALA A 688 18.45 -16.65 -9.17
N TYR A 689 19.57 -16.75 -9.90
CA TYR A 689 20.58 -17.79 -9.67
C TYR A 689 21.19 -17.66 -8.27
N GLY A 690 21.52 -16.43 -7.84
CA GLY A 690 22.12 -16.17 -6.52
C GLY A 690 21.26 -16.58 -5.32
N LYS A 691 19.97 -16.86 -5.52
CA LYS A 691 19.09 -17.36 -4.45
C LYS A 691 19.30 -18.84 -4.09
N ALA A 692 19.79 -19.64 -5.04
CA ALA A 692 19.89 -21.10 -4.87
C ALA A 692 21.16 -21.72 -5.45
N GLY A 693 21.92 -20.98 -6.26
CA GLY A 693 23.18 -21.39 -6.85
C GLY A 693 24.39 -21.00 -6.00
N ALA A 694 25.58 -21.42 -6.43
CA ALA A 694 26.82 -21.13 -5.72
C ALA A 694 27.18 -19.63 -5.77
N ALA A 695 27.67 -19.09 -4.66
CA ALA A 695 28.04 -17.68 -4.55
C ALA A 695 29.18 -17.31 -5.54
N GLU A 696 30.16 -18.19 -5.73
CA GLU A 696 31.28 -17.97 -6.64
C GLU A 696 30.80 -17.87 -8.09
N THR A 697 29.88 -18.75 -8.51
CA THR A 697 29.29 -18.70 -9.85
C THR A 697 28.43 -17.45 -10.01
N THR A 698 27.67 -17.06 -8.98
CA THR A 698 26.87 -15.82 -9.03
C THR A 698 27.77 -14.59 -9.20
N GLN A 699 28.91 -14.54 -8.51
CA GLN A 699 29.90 -13.47 -8.66
C GLN A 699 30.53 -13.45 -10.06
N GLU A 700 30.84 -14.62 -10.63
CA GLU A 700 31.31 -14.75 -12.01
C GLU A 700 30.26 -14.20 -12.99
N LEU A 701 29.00 -14.64 -12.86
CA LEU A 701 27.91 -14.22 -13.72
C LEU A 701 27.63 -12.71 -13.60
N LEU A 702 27.64 -12.16 -12.38
CA LEU A 702 27.53 -10.72 -12.16
C LEU A 702 28.63 -9.98 -12.92
N SER A 703 29.89 -10.43 -12.79
CA SER A 703 31.03 -9.81 -13.47
C SER A 703 30.90 -9.80 -15.00
N LEU A 704 30.30 -10.83 -15.58
CA LEU A 704 30.01 -10.93 -17.02
C LEU A 704 28.93 -9.95 -17.50
N VAL A 705 28.01 -9.54 -16.63
CA VAL A 705 26.90 -8.64 -16.97
C VAL A 705 27.27 -7.17 -16.71
N LEU A 706 28.13 -6.90 -15.71
CA LEU A 706 28.47 -5.53 -15.27
C LEU A 706 28.90 -4.57 -16.39
N SER A 707 29.66 -5.04 -17.38
CA SER A 707 30.15 -4.19 -18.48
C SER A 707 29.03 -3.59 -19.35
N GLY A 708 27.87 -4.25 -19.40
CA GLY A 708 26.69 -3.78 -20.12
C GLY A 708 25.69 -3.01 -19.26
N ILE A 709 25.87 -2.99 -17.94
CA ILE A 709 24.94 -2.32 -17.02
C ILE A 709 25.22 -0.81 -17.02
N TYR A 710 24.15 -0.04 -17.22
CA TYR A 710 24.10 1.40 -16.99
C TYR A 710 23.04 1.69 -15.91
N GLY A 711 21.76 1.85 -16.29
CA GLY A 711 20.69 2.21 -15.35
C GLY A 711 20.43 1.23 -14.20
N LEU A 712 20.80 -0.05 -14.35
CA LEU A 712 20.54 -1.10 -13.34
C LEU A 712 21.69 -1.29 -12.33
N LEU A 713 22.62 -0.33 -12.23
CA LEU A 713 23.79 -0.48 -11.37
C LEU A 713 23.45 -0.52 -9.87
N GLY A 714 22.42 0.21 -9.43
CA GLY A 714 21.91 0.12 -8.06
C GLY A 714 21.41 -1.29 -7.71
N ARG A 715 20.77 -1.98 -8.67
CA ARG A 715 20.37 -3.38 -8.52
C ARG A 715 21.57 -4.32 -8.45
N ALA A 716 22.57 -4.12 -9.32
CA ALA A 716 23.82 -4.88 -9.27
C ALA A 716 24.56 -4.69 -7.93
N ALA A 717 24.54 -3.49 -7.34
CA ALA A 717 25.09 -3.21 -6.02
C ALA A 717 24.38 -4.01 -4.92
N ARG A 718 23.04 -4.11 -4.97
CA ARG A 718 22.28 -4.94 -4.02
C ARG A 718 22.64 -6.42 -4.11
N ILE A 719 22.81 -6.96 -5.32
CA ILE A 719 23.29 -8.34 -5.52
C ILE A 719 24.72 -8.50 -4.99
N ALA A 720 25.62 -7.54 -5.27
CA ALA A 720 26.98 -7.58 -4.76
C ALA A 720 27.03 -7.55 -3.22
N CYS A 721 26.10 -6.84 -2.58
CA CYS A 721 25.98 -6.83 -1.12
C CYS A 721 25.72 -8.21 -0.52
N THR A 722 25.10 -9.14 -1.25
CA THR A 722 24.86 -10.53 -0.81
C THR A 722 26.01 -11.49 -1.11
N LEU A 723 27.01 -11.11 -1.90
CA LEU A 723 28.09 -12.01 -2.37
C LEU A 723 29.44 -11.78 -1.67
N GLY A 724 29.72 -10.55 -1.20
CA GLY A 724 30.94 -10.21 -0.47
C GLY A 724 31.74 -9.06 -1.10
N GLU A 725 32.90 -8.73 -0.52
CA GLU A 725 33.67 -7.52 -0.89
C GLU A 725 34.22 -7.54 -2.33
N ASP A 726 34.57 -8.70 -2.89
CA ASP A 726 35.07 -8.77 -4.27
C ASP A 726 34.00 -8.34 -5.29
N ALA A 727 32.75 -8.79 -5.10
CA ALA A 727 31.62 -8.38 -5.92
C ALA A 727 31.30 -6.89 -5.74
N ARG A 728 31.38 -6.39 -4.49
CA ARG A 728 31.18 -4.97 -4.18
C ARG A 728 32.22 -4.10 -4.87
N GLU A 729 33.48 -4.52 -4.86
CA GLU A 729 34.58 -3.82 -5.54
C GLU A 729 34.43 -3.85 -7.06
N ALA A 730 33.91 -4.94 -7.65
CA ALA A 730 33.62 -5.01 -9.08
C ALA A 730 32.53 -3.99 -9.49
N VAL A 731 31.44 -3.89 -8.72
CA VAL A 731 30.38 -2.89 -8.96
C VAL A 731 30.91 -1.47 -8.76
N ARG A 732 31.69 -1.24 -7.70
CA ARG A 732 32.34 0.06 -7.44
C ARG A 732 33.23 0.50 -8.60
N LYS A 733 34.08 -0.39 -9.11
CA LYS A 733 34.92 -0.11 -10.30
C LYS A 733 34.06 0.25 -11.50
N ARG A 734 32.95 -0.47 -11.72
CA ARG A 734 32.02 -0.17 -12.81
C ARG A 734 31.37 1.22 -12.65
N ALA A 735 30.95 1.59 -11.43
CA ALA A 735 30.40 2.91 -11.13
C ALA A 735 31.37 4.03 -11.53
N TRP A 736 32.64 3.90 -11.14
CA TRP A 736 33.67 4.88 -11.50
C TRP A 736 33.99 4.89 -12.99
N GLN A 737 34.06 3.74 -13.66
CA GLN A 737 34.27 3.66 -15.11
C GLN A 737 33.18 4.39 -15.92
N MET A 738 31.95 4.45 -15.42
CA MET A 738 30.87 5.20 -16.07
C MET A 738 31.10 6.71 -16.02
N VAL A 739 31.70 7.21 -14.94
CA VAL A 739 31.85 8.65 -14.66
C VAL A 739 33.27 9.21 -14.81
N GLU A 740 34.25 8.34 -15.17
CA GLU A 740 35.64 8.70 -15.48
C GLU A 740 35.76 9.58 -16.74
N LYS A 741 34.74 9.58 -17.60
CA LYS A 741 34.72 10.42 -18.80
C LYS A 741 34.40 11.88 -18.41
N PRO A 742 35.14 12.89 -18.91
CA PRO A 742 34.86 14.30 -18.64
C PRO A 742 33.48 14.79 -19.08
N GLU A 743 32.80 14.07 -19.98
CA GLU A 743 31.45 14.36 -20.49
C GLU A 743 30.35 13.52 -19.81
N ALA A 744 30.63 12.88 -18.66
CA ALA A 744 29.66 12.04 -17.97
C ALA A 744 28.39 12.84 -17.62
N SER A 745 27.24 12.32 -18.00
CA SER A 745 25.95 12.98 -17.79
C SER A 745 25.53 12.97 -16.32
N GLY A 746 24.68 13.93 -15.92
CA GLY A 746 24.07 13.94 -14.59
C GLY A 746 23.31 12.64 -14.28
N TRP A 747 22.72 12.01 -15.29
CA TRP A 747 22.09 10.69 -15.19
C TRP A 747 23.11 9.61 -14.78
N GLU A 748 24.23 9.47 -15.48
CA GLU A 748 25.29 8.49 -15.15
C GLU A 748 25.84 8.70 -13.74
N MET A 749 26.05 9.96 -13.35
CA MET A 749 26.51 10.30 -12.01
C MET A 749 25.47 9.95 -10.93
N SER A 750 24.19 10.16 -11.20
CA SER A 750 23.11 9.80 -10.26
C SER A 750 23.02 8.30 -10.02
N VAL A 751 23.13 7.50 -11.09
CA VAL A 751 23.08 6.03 -11.03
C VAL A 751 24.31 5.46 -10.33
N ALA A 752 25.49 6.04 -10.59
CA ALA A 752 26.72 5.66 -9.90
C ALA A 752 26.68 6.04 -8.40
N ALA A 753 26.12 7.21 -8.06
CA ALA A 753 25.95 7.64 -6.67
C ALA A 753 25.00 6.71 -5.89
N GLU A 754 23.86 6.30 -6.48
CA GLU A 754 22.96 5.29 -5.90
C GLU A 754 23.71 3.98 -5.62
N ALA A 755 24.41 3.44 -6.62
CA ALA A 755 25.12 2.18 -6.49
C ALA A 755 26.17 2.25 -5.36
N LEU A 756 26.95 3.32 -5.29
CA LEU A 756 27.95 3.53 -4.23
C LEU A 756 27.29 3.70 -2.85
N GLY A 757 26.14 4.36 -2.79
CA GLY A 757 25.31 4.47 -1.59
C GLY A 757 24.89 3.10 -1.07
N CYS A 758 24.35 2.24 -1.95
CA CYS A 758 23.98 0.86 -1.62
C CYS A 758 25.17 0.01 -1.13
N LEU A 759 26.38 0.27 -1.63
CA LEU A 759 27.62 -0.40 -1.20
C LEU A 759 28.20 0.15 0.12
N GLY A 760 27.52 1.12 0.75
CA GLY A 760 28.00 1.79 1.97
C GLY A 760 29.22 2.69 1.76
N ARG A 761 29.52 3.10 0.51
CA ARG A 761 30.65 3.96 0.16
C ARG A 761 30.25 5.43 0.21
N ALA A 762 29.85 5.89 1.39
CA ALA A 762 29.21 7.18 1.61
C ALA A 762 29.97 8.39 1.05
N GLN A 763 31.30 8.41 1.19
CA GLN A 763 32.13 9.52 0.69
C GLN A 763 32.14 9.58 -0.84
N GLU A 764 32.22 8.42 -1.50
CA GLU A 764 32.25 8.33 -2.97
C GLU A 764 30.86 8.63 -3.56
N ALA A 765 29.79 8.16 -2.90
CA ALA A 765 28.42 8.49 -3.27
C ALA A 765 28.15 10.01 -3.15
N ALA A 766 28.57 10.62 -2.05
CA ALA A 766 28.48 12.06 -1.82
C ALA A 766 29.24 12.88 -2.88
N GLU A 767 30.42 12.41 -3.30
CA GLU A 767 31.22 13.08 -4.34
C GLU A 767 30.48 13.11 -5.68
N LEU A 768 29.95 11.97 -6.13
CA LEU A 768 29.22 11.89 -7.39
C LEU A 768 27.88 12.63 -7.33
N ALA A 769 27.17 12.54 -6.22
CA ALA A 769 25.92 13.26 -6.03
C ALA A 769 26.12 14.78 -6.05
N ARG A 770 27.20 15.28 -5.43
CA ARG A 770 27.59 16.69 -5.49
C ARG A 770 27.86 17.12 -6.93
N ARG A 771 28.62 16.32 -7.69
CA ARG A 771 28.91 16.60 -9.11
C ARG A 771 27.63 16.61 -9.95
N ALA A 772 26.74 15.64 -9.76
CA ALA A 772 25.43 15.58 -10.43
C ALA A 772 24.59 16.83 -10.11
N LEU A 773 24.55 17.27 -8.85
CA LEU A 773 23.81 18.47 -8.44
C LEU A 773 24.43 19.78 -8.99
N GLN A 774 25.72 19.79 -9.31
CA GLN A 774 26.39 20.94 -9.92
C GLN A 774 26.30 20.98 -11.46
N GLU A 775 25.89 19.86 -12.07
CA GLU A 775 25.72 19.77 -13.52
C GLU A 775 24.56 20.70 -13.98
N PRO A 776 24.80 21.62 -14.93
CA PRO A 776 23.79 22.61 -15.32
C PRO A 776 22.53 22.03 -15.98
N ALA A 777 22.63 20.85 -16.60
CA ALA A 777 21.57 20.26 -17.44
C ALA A 777 21.02 18.92 -16.92
N VAL A 778 21.24 18.60 -15.64
CA VAL A 778 20.70 17.37 -15.05
C VAL A 778 19.18 17.46 -14.87
N TYR A 779 18.47 16.36 -15.13
CA TYR A 779 17.03 16.30 -14.91
C TYR A 779 16.67 16.22 -13.43
N ALA A 780 15.42 16.59 -13.10
CA ALA A 780 14.94 16.62 -11.72
C ALA A 780 14.91 15.22 -11.06
N ASN A 781 14.54 14.18 -11.82
CA ASN A 781 14.54 12.78 -11.36
C ASN A 781 15.96 12.28 -11.02
N ASP A 782 16.95 12.62 -11.83
CA ASP A 782 18.36 12.27 -11.58
C ASP A 782 18.93 13.05 -10.40
N THR A 783 18.47 14.29 -10.21
CA THR A 783 18.80 15.09 -9.02
C THR A 783 18.21 14.45 -7.75
N GLU A 784 16.94 14.03 -7.80
CA GLU A 784 16.26 13.31 -6.72
C GLU A 784 17.04 12.04 -6.36
N ARG A 785 17.36 11.19 -7.36
CA ARG A 785 18.17 9.97 -7.19
C ARG A 785 19.53 10.24 -6.53
N ALA A 786 20.28 11.22 -7.04
CA ALA A 786 21.61 11.55 -6.54
C ALA A 786 21.58 12.06 -5.09
N VAL A 787 20.65 12.97 -4.79
CA VAL A 787 20.53 13.58 -3.45
C VAL A 787 20.01 12.56 -2.43
N GLU A 788 19.09 11.68 -2.82
CA GLU A 788 18.62 10.60 -1.95
C GLU A 788 19.76 9.64 -1.58
N ALA A 789 20.59 9.24 -2.55
CA ALA A 789 21.79 8.43 -2.29
C ALA A 789 22.78 9.13 -1.35
N TRP A 790 22.95 10.44 -1.48
CA TRP A 790 23.83 11.23 -0.61
C TRP A 790 23.29 11.32 0.82
N LEU A 791 22.03 11.72 0.98
CA LEU A 791 21.43 11.92 2.30
C LEU A 791 21.26 10.60 3.06
N THR A 792 20.94 9.50 2.37
CA THR A 792 20.82 8.17 3.00
C THR A 792 22.18 7.65 3.50
N SER A 793 23.28 7.97 2.79
CA SER A 793 24.61 7.49 3.15
C SER A 793 25.35 8.39 4.16
N SER A 794 24.95 9.66 4.33
CA SER A 794 25.60 10.60 5.26
C SER A 794 24.66 11.73 5.75
N PRO A 795 23.60 11.40 6.49
CA PRO A 795 22.52 12.36 6.82
C PRO A 795 23.02 13.63 7.54
N ASP A 796 23.79 13.48 8.61
CA ASP A 796 24.19 14.62 9.47
C ASP A 796 25.09 15.65 8.79
N ARG A 797 25.88 15.24 7.79
CA ARG A 797 26.83 16.12 7.07
C ARG A 797 26.31 16.61 5.73
N ALA A 798 25.38 15.88 5.12
CA ALA A 798 24.92 16.15 3.77
C ALA A 798 23.79 17.19 3.72
N VAL A 799 22.87 17.21 4.70
CA VAL A 799 21.68 18.11 4.68
C VAL A 799 22.07 19.57 4.46
N ALA A 800 22.98 20.11 5.28
CA ALA A 800 23.39 21.51 5.18
C ALA A 800 24.06 21.85 3.84
N GLU A 801 24.80 20.89 3.26
CA GLU A 801 25.48 21.10 1.99
C GLU A 801 24.51 21.00 0.80
N VAL A 802 23.64 19.99 0.79
CA VAL A 802 22.58 19.80 -0.21
C VAL A 802 21.66 21.00 -0.23
N GLU A 803 21.24 21.48 0.95
CA GLU A 803 20.43 22.68 1.08
C GLU A 803 21.15 23.89 0.46
N ARG A 804 22.40 24.15 0.86
CA ARG A 804 23.20 25.28 0.35
C ARG A 804 23.36 25.22 -1.17
N LEU A 805 23.63 24.04 -1.74
CA LEU A 805 23.78 23.87 -3.19
C LEU A 805 22.45 24.08 -3.92
N THR A 806 21.35 23.61 -3.33
CA THR A 806 19.99 23.77 -3.88
C THR A 806 19.54 25.23 -3.88
N LEU A 807 19.79 25.96 -2.79
CA LEU A 807 19.49 27.39 -2.68
C LEU A 807 20.35 28.25 -3.62
N ALA A 808 21.51 27.73 -4.05
CA ALA A 808 22.41 28.38 -5.01
C ALA A 808 22.05 28.11 -6.48
N LEU A 809 21.09 27.22 -6.77
CA LEU A 809 20.63 26.97 -8.14
C LEU A 809 20.04 28.25 -8.77
N PRO A 810 20.06 28.40 -10.11
CA PRO A 810 19.43 29.54 -10.79
C PRO A 810 17.97 29.69 -10.35
N GLY A 811 17.49 30.93 -10.15
CA GLY A 811 16.14 31.21 -9.65
C GLY A 811 14.98 30.68 -10.51
N THR A 812 15.26 30.24 -11.74
CA THR A 812 14.31 29.64 -12.68
C THR A 812 14.23 28.11 -12.58
N ASP A 813 15.15 27.48 -11.85
CA ASP A 813 15.25 26.02 -11.74
C ASP A 813 14.35 25.47 -10.63
N HIS A 814 13.04 25.54 -10.88
CA HIS A 814 12.01 25.14 -9.92
C HIS A 814 11.92 23.62 -9.78
N ALA A 815 12.11 22.89 -10.89
CA ALA A 815 11.96 21.44 -10.92
C ALA A 815 13.00 20.73 -10.04
N ARG A 816 14.26 21.18 -10.04
CA ARG A 816 15.31 20.59 -9.20
C ARG A 816 15.19 20.99 -7.74
N ARG A 817 14.79 22.24 -7.46
CA ARG A 817 14.45 22.65 -6.07
C ARG A 817 13.33 21.79 -5.50
N TYR A 818 12.27 21.58 -6.26
CA TYR A 818 11.15 20.72 -5.87
C TYR A 818 11.61 19.28 -5.61
N ALA A 819 12.38 18.70 -6.54
CA ALA A 819 12.94 17.36 -6.38
C ALA A 819 13.78 17.21 -5.11
N VAL A 820 14.73 18.13 -4.86
CA VAL A 820 15.56 18.09 -3.64
C VAL A 820 14.73 18.35 -2.38
N GLY A 821 13.81 19.30 -2.44
CA GLY A 821 12.89 19.62 -1.35
C GLY A 821 12.07 18.41 -0.91
N LYS A 822 11.51 17.65 -1.87
CA LYS A 822 10.82 16.38 -1.61
C LYS A 822 11.73 15.39 -0.91
N VAL A 823 12.97 15.21 -1.35
CA VAL A 823 13.89 14.25 -0.71
C VAL A 823 14.23 14.69 0.71
N LEU A 824 14.44 15.99 0.95
CA LEU A 824 14.69 16.53 2.30
C LEU A 824 13.49 16.30 3.23
N ASP A 825 12.27 16.55 2.77
CA ASP A 825 11.04 16.27 3.52
C ASP A 825 10.88 14.75 3.75
N LYS A 826 11.04 13.95 2.69
CA LYS A 826 11.05 12.48 2.75
C LYS A 826 12.08 11.94 3.71
N LEU A 827 13.20 12.63 3.96
CA LEU A 827 14.24 12.21 4.90
C LEU A 827 14.17 12.94 6.25
N GLY A 828 13.11 13.71 6.52
CA GLY A 828 12.86 14.33 7.81
C GLY A 828 13.72 15.57 8.10
N ALA A 829 14.39 16.13 7.09
CA ALA A 829 15.14 17.38 7.17
C ALA A 829 14.19 18.59 6.99
N GLU A 830 13.20 18.69 7.89
CA GLU A 830 12.06 19.61 7.79
C GLU A 830 12.48 21.07 7.59
N GLU A 831 13.42 21.56 8.40
CA GLU A 831 13.91 22.93 8.32
C GLU A 831 14.61 23.27 7.00
N ALA A 832 15.34 22.31 6.43
CA ALA A 832 15.99 22.48 5.13
C ALA A 832 14.96 22.46 4.00
N ALA A 833 14.01 21.54 4.06
CA ALA A 833 12.89 21.46 3.12
C ALA A 833 12.04 22.75 3.15
N ALA A 834 11.74 23.28 4.33
CA ALA A 834 11.02 24.52 4.53
C ALA A 834 11.74 25.72 3.88
N ARG A 835 13.07 25.82 4.01
CA ARG A 835 13.84 26.89 3.35
C ARG A 835 13.79 26.81 1.82
N VAL A 836 13.82 25.59 1.26
CA VAL A 836 13.62 25.38 -0.18
C VAL A 836 12.20 25.75 -0.60
N ALA A 837 11.19 25.36 0.18
CA ALA A 837 9.78 25.72 -0.03
C ALA A 837 9.56 27.24 -0.02
N HIS A 838 10.16 27.96 0.93
CA HIS A 838 10.09 29.42 0.98
C HIS A 838 10.66 30.09 -0.28
N GLN A 839 11.78 29.56 -0.82
CA GLN A 839 12.32 30.07 -2.09
C GLN A 839 11.34 29.86 -3.24
N LEU A 840 10.69 28.69 -3.32
CA LEU A 840 9.66 28.43 -4.34
C LEU A 840 8.45 29.37 -4.15
N LEU A 841 7.93 29.54 -2.94
CA LEU A 841 6.82 30.48 -2.67
C LEU A 841 7.18 31.93 -3.05
N SER A 842 8.45 32.32 -2.90
CA SER A 842 8.95 33.65 -3.22
C SER A 842 9.26 33.85 -4.71
N ALA A 843 9.31 32.79 -5.51
CA ALA A 843 9.68 32.85 -6.92
C ALA A 843 8.50 33.21 -7.83
N ALA A 844 8.84 33.71 -9.02
CA ALA A 844 7.86 33.95 -10.09
C ALA A 844 7.72 32.69 -10.99
N ALA A 845 6.49 32.46 -11.50
CA ALA A 845 6.18 31.41 -12.48
C ALA A 845 6.60 29.98 -12.06
N VAL A 846 6.17 29.56 -10.87
CA VAL A 846 6.45 28.21 -10.33
C VAL A 846 5.43 27.19 -10.88
N PRO A 847 5.83 25.96 -11.25
CA PRO A 847 4.88 24.90 -11.58
C PRO A 847 3.92 24.59 -10.43
N LEU A 848 2.67 24.21 -10.73
CA LEU A 848 1.63 23.98 -9.73
C LEU A 848 2.05 22.99 -8.63
N SER A 849 2.57 21.83 -9.00
CA SER A 849 2.98 20.78 -8.05
C SER A 849 4.09 21.23 -7.10
N ALA A 850 5.05 22.01 -7.59
CA ALA A 850 6.11 22.58 -6.75
C ALA A 850 5.57 23.65 -5.80
N LEU A 851 4.54 24.40 -6.22
CA LEU A 851 3.90 25.43 -5.41
C LEU A 851 2.99 24.82 -4.33
N GLU A 852 2.22 23.78 -4.66
CA GLU A 852 1.41 23.01 -3.71
C GLU A 852 2.28 22.40 -2.62
N TRP A 853 3.31 21.65 -3.01
CA TRP A 853 4.28 21.10 -2.08
C TRP A 853 4.94 22.19 -1.22
N ALA A 854 5.32 23.32 -1.82
CA ALA A 854 5.96 24.39 -1.07
C ALA A 854 5.01 25.04 -0.05
N ALA A 855 3.73 25.22 -0.41
CA ALA A 855 2.73 25.73 0.51
C ALA A 855 2.50 24.74 1.67
N ASP A 856 2.27 23.47 1.36
CA ASP A 856 2.04 22.42 2.37
C ASP A 856 3.25 22.23 3.29
N MET A 857 4.46 22.21 2.74
CA MET A 857 5.70 22.12 3.51
C MET A 857 5.90 23.36 4.40
N TRP A 858 5.55 24.55 3.91
CA TRP A 858 5.65 25.77 4.71
C TRP A 858 4.60 25.81 5.84
N VAL A 859 3.37 25.37 5.57
CA VAL A 859 2.32 25.15 6.59
C VAL A 859 2.81 24.15 7.65
N LYS A 860 3.34 23.01 7.22
CA LYS A 860 3.87 21.96 8.11
C LYS A 860 4.97 22.51 9.03
N ALA A 861 5.92 23.27 8.50
CA ALA A 861 7.08 23.75 9.25
C ALA A 861 6.86 25.02 10.09
N ARG A 862 5.83 25.82 9.79
CA ARG A 862 5.63 27.16 10.40
C ARG A 862 4.23 27.37 10.99
N GLY A 863 3.29 26.46 10.77
CA GLY A 863 1.91 26.56 11.26
C GLY A 863 1.29 27.91 10.88
N ALA A 864 0.76 28.65 11.86
CA ALA A 864 0.12 29.94 11.65
C ALA A 864 1.03 31.00 10.99
N GLU A 865 2.34 30.93 11.19
CA GLU A 865 3.30 31.87 10.58
C GLU A 865 3.42 31.68 9.06
N ALA A 866 2.97 30.54 8.51
CA ALA A 866 2.95 30.30 7.07
C ALA A 866 2.02 31.24 6.30
N ARG A 867 1.01 31.80 6.98
CA ARG A 867 -0.06 32.60 6.38
C ARG A 867 0.48 33.78 5.58
N GLU A 868 1.46 34.52 6.11
CA GLU A 868 1.99 35.72 5.46
C GLU A 868 2.67 35.39 4.13
N ALA A 869 3.52 34.36 4.11
CA ALA A 869 4.26 33.94 2.92
C ALA A 869 3.32 33.40 1.82
N ILE A 870 2.33 32.59 2.20
CA ILE A 870 1.35 32.01 1.27
C ILE A 870 0.40 33.10 0.74
N THR A 871 -0.04 34.04 1.60
CA THR A 871 -0.85 35.19 1.17
C THR A 871 -0.08 36.06 0.19
N ALA A 872 1.20 36.34 0.44
CA ALA A 872 2.03 37.10 -0.48
C ALA A 872 2.22 36.37 -1.82
N ALA A 873 2.36 35.03 -1.81
CA ALA A 873 2.41 34.22 -3.03
C ALA A 873 1.06 34.24 -3.79
N PHE A 874 -0.05 34.24 -3.05
CA PHE A 874 -1.40 34.35 -3.60
C PHE A 874 -1.59 35.72 -4.26
N GLU A 875 -1.24 36.81 -3.58
CA GLU A 875 -1.33 38.16 -4.13
C GLU A 875 -0.52 38.29 -5.43
N ARG A 876 0.72 37.78 -5.45
CA ARG A 876 1.55 37.75 -6.67
C ARG A 876 0.92 36.94 -7.80
N SER A 877 0.43 35.74 -7.52
CA SER A 877 -0.19 34.88 -8.54
C SER A 877 -1.56 35.39 -9.00
N SER A 878 -2.29 36.10 -8.14
CA SER A 878 -3.59 36.71 -8.42
C SER A 878 -3.51 38.03 -9.20
N ALA A 879 -2.39 38.75 -9.08
CA ALA A 879 -2.15 40.01 -9.80
C ALA A 879 -1.82 39.81 -11.29
N ASP A 880 -1.36 38.61 -11.67
CA ASP A 880 -0.87 38.26 -13.01
C ASP A 880 -1.94 37.60 -13.90
N VAL A 881 -3.21 37.55 -13.46
CA VAL A 881 -4.21 36.61 -14.03
C VAL A 881 -4.74 37.07 -15.38
N GLY A 882 -4.04 36.65 -16.42
CA GLY A 882 -4.55 36.43 -17.78
C GLY A 882 -5.22 35.07 -17.95
N HIS A 883 -6.28 34.77 -17.16
CA HIS A 883 -7.20 33.61 -17.31
C HIS A 883 -6.82 32.24 -16.71
N PHE A 884 -5.99 32.16 -15.67
CA PHE A 884 -5.54 30.88 -15.07
C PHE A 884 -5.69 30.84 -13.54
N TYR A 885 -6.53 29.93 -13.00
CA TYR A 885 -6.88 29.91 -11.56
C TYR A 885 -6.20 28.80 -10.73
N TRP A 886 -5.39 27.92 -11.33
CA TRP A 886 -4.76 26.80 -10.63
C TRP A 886 -3.86 27.22 -9.47
N HIS A 887 -2.93 28.16 -9.69
CA HIS A 887 -2.01 28.66 -8.65
C HIS A 887 -2.72 29.37 -7.49
N PRO A 888 -3.61 30.36 -7.72
CA PRO A 888 -4.31 31.00 -6.62
C PRO A 888 -5.26 30.04 -5.87
N ALA A 889 -5.91 29.10 -6.58
CA ALA A 889 -6.77 28.09 -5.94
C ALA A 889 -5.98 27.16 -5.00
N ALA A 890 -4.81 26.68 -5.44
CA ALA A 890 -3.93 25.84 -4.63
C ALA A 890 -3.42 26.56 -3.37
N LEU A 891 -2.99 27.82 -3.51
CA LEU A 891 -2.50 28.62 -2.38
C LEU A 891 -3.61 28.93 -1.37
N LEU A 892 -4.81 29.29 -1.84
CA LEU A 892 -5.97 29.50 -0.96
C LEU A 892 -6.38 28.21 -0.24
N ARG A 893 -6.35 27.06 -0.93
CA ARG A 893 -6.63 25.76 -0.31
C ARG A 893 -5.65 25.44 0.81
N ALA A 894 -4.37 25.78 0.66
CA ALA A 894 -3.36 25.65 1.73
C ALA A 894 -3.60 26.60 2.92
N LEU A 895 -4.32 27.73 2.73
CA LEU A 895 -4.68 28.65 3.81
C LEU A 895 -5.91 28.20 4.62
N VAL A 896 -6.82 27.42 4.03
CA VAL A 896 -8.06 26.97 4.69
C VAL A 896 -7.82 26.32 6.07
N PRO A 897 -6.84 25.40 6.24
CA PRO A 897 -6.56 24.81 7.55
C PRO A 897 -6.01 25.80 8.59
N LEU A 898 -5.37 26.90 8.16
CA LEU A 898 -4.74 27.88 9.07
C LEU A 898 -5.76 28.86 9.68
N ALA A 899 -6.87 29.11 8.99
CA ALA A 899 -8.11 29.67 9.51
C ALA A 899 -9.10 29.75 8.35
N PRO A 900 -10.32 29.20 8.46
CA PRO A 900 -11.35 29.43 7.45
C PRO A 900 -11.68 30.92 7.42
N ASP A 901 -11.45 31.58 6.28
CA ASP A 901 -11.95 32.91 6.04
C ASP A 901 -13.13 32.88 5.06
N ASP A 902 -14.12 33.76 5.30
CA ASP A 902 -15.21 33.97 4.34
C ASP A 902 -14.67 34.38 2.96
N GLY A 903 -13.47 34.97 2.94
CA GLY A 903 -12.73 35.42 1.77
C GLY A 903 -12.38 34.31 0.77
N THR A 904 -12.07 33.09 1.20
CA THR A 904 -11.75 31.97 0.29
C THR A 904 -12.99 31.47 -0.44
N ALA A 905 -14.11 31.33 0.29
CA ALA A 905 -15.40 30.97 -0.31
C ALA A 905 -15.95 32.11 -1.18
N ASP A 906 -15.73 33.37 -0.79
CA ASP A 906 -16.06 34.55 -1.61
C ASP A 906 -15.23 34.60 -2.90
N TRP A 907 -13.92 34.33 -2.82
CA TRP A 907 -13.05 34.26 -3.98
C TRP A 907 -13.52 33.17 -4.95
N ALA A 908 -13.75 31.95 -4.45
CA ALA A 908 -14.21 30.85 -5.28
C ALA A 908 -15.57 31.13 -5.90
N ARG A 909 -16.51 31.73 -5.16
CA ARG A 909 -17.80 32.21 -5.71
C ARG A 909 -17.60 33.29 -6.78
N GLY A 910 -16.65 34.20 -6.57
CA GLY A 910 -16.30 35.25 -7.52
C GLY A 910 -15.71 34.73 -8.84
N VAL A 911 -15.00 33.59 -8.80
CA VAL A 911 -14.53 32.89 -10.02
C VAL A 911 -15.72 32.49 -10.91
N PHE A 912 -16.85 32.09 -10.31
CA PHE A 912 -18.08 31.67 -10.99
C PHE A 912 -19.14 32.80 -11.10
N GLY A 913 -18.70 34.04 -11.31
CA GLY A 913 -19.57 35.22 -11.55
C GLY A 913 -20.23 35.25 -12.93
N GLU A 914 -21.25 36.10 -13.12
CA GLU A 914 -22.22 36.05 -14.23
C GLU A 914 -21.66 36.28 -15.66
N GLU A 915 -20.39 36.71 -15.82
CA GLU A 915 -19.83 37.11 -17.12
C GLU A 915 -18.55 36.35 -17.54
N ARG A 916 -18.08 35.32 -16.82
CA ARG A 916 -16.81 34.64 -17.11
C ARG A 916 -17.01 33.18 -17.53
N TRP A 917 -17.02 32.94 -18.83
CA TRP A 917 -17.17 31.60 -19.44
C TRP A 917 -15.82 31.09 -19.97
N GLY A 918 -15.54 29.80 -19.81
CA GLY A 918 -14.42 29.13 -20.49
C GLY A 918 -13.03 29.41 -19.93
N VAL A 919 -12.90 29.64 -18.62
CA VAL A 919 -11.61 29.91 -17.98
C VAL A 919 -10.97 28.61 -17.48
N TYR A 920 -9.67 28.42 -17.75
CA TYR A 920 -8.95 27.20 -17.37
C TYR A 920 -8.58 27.20 -15.88
N GLY A 921 -8.67 26.03 -15.23
CA GLY A 921 -8.32 25.84 -13.82
C GLY A 921 -9.47 26.10 -12.85
N THR A 922 -10.71 26.21 -13.35
CA THR A 922 -11.92 26.40 -12.54
C THR A 922 -12.28 25.15 -11.72
N GLY A 923 -11.85 23.95 -12.12
CA GLY A 923 -12.02 22.74 -11.32
C GLY A 923 -11.26 22.80 -9.99
N ASN A 924 -10.08 23.46 -9.98
CA ASN A 924 -9.35 23.72 -8.75
C ASN A 924 -10.09 24.70 -7.83
N ALA A 925 -10.80 25.68 -8.39
CA ALA A 925 -11.65 26.58 -7.59
C ALA A 925 -12.83 25.84 -6.96
N VAL A 926 -13.35 24.77 -7.59
CA VAL A 926 -14.36 23.87 -6.96
C VAL A 926 -13.77 23.18 -5.74
N ALA A 927 -12.56 22.62 -5.86
CA ALA A 927 -11.86 22.01 -4.73
C ALA A 927 -11.63 23.01 -3.58
N THR A 928 -11.18 24.23 -3.90
CA THR A 928 -11.00 25.31 -2.91
C THR A 928 -12.33 25.71 -2.25
N TRP A 929 -13.42 25.78 -3.01
CA TRP A 929 -14.74 26.09 -2.46
C TRP A 929 -15.19 24.98 -1.50
N LEU A 930 -15.12 23.71 -1.92
CA LEU A 930 -15.44 22.56 -1.09
C LEU A 930 -14.60 22.51 0.20
N ALA A 931 -13.31 22.84 0.12
CA ALA A 931 -12.45 22.93 1.30
C ALA A 931 -12.96 23.98 2.30
N ALA A 932 -13.45 25.12 1.82
CA ALA A 932 -13.95 26.21 2.68
C ALA A 932 -15.34 25.95 3.28
N VAL A 933 -16.28 25.37 2.52
CA VAL A 933 -17.67 25.17 2.96
C VAL A 933 -18.00 23.76 3.42
N GLY A 934 -17.11 22.80 3.18
CA GLY A 934 -17.30 21.37 3.46
C GLY A 934 -18.33 20.69 2.54
N VAL A 935 -18.55 19.38 2.80
CA VAL A 935 -19.45 18.53 1.99
C VAL A 935 -20.90 19.05 1.92
N GLY A 936 -21.36 19.76 2.95
CA GLY A 936 -22.71 20.33 3.02
C GLY A 936 -22.98 21.42 1.96
N GLY A 937 -21.93 22.01 1.38
CA GLY A 937 -22.04 22.99 0.29
C GLY A 937 -22.05 22.38 -1.12
N ALA A 938 -21.84 21.07 -1.28
CA ALA A 938 -21.68 20.43 -2.59
C ALA A 938 -22.88 20.68 -3.53
N ASP A 939 -24.11 20.61 -3.03
CA ASP A 939 -25.32 20.88 -3.83
C ASP A 939 -25.41 22.34 -4.28
N GLN A 940 -25.02 23.30 -3.42
CA GLN A 940 -25.00 24.71 -3.78
C GLN A 940 -23.96 24.98 -4.87
N ILE A 941 -22.79 24.34 -4.77
CA ILE A 941 -21.73 24.41 -5.76
C ILE A 941 -22.22 23.83 -7.08
N MET A 942 -22.80 22.61 -7.07
CA MET A 942 -23.36 21.99 -8.25
C MET A 942 -24.44 22.86 -8.91
N GLN A 943 -25.37 23.45 -8.15
CA GLN A 943 -26.36 24.39 -8.70
C GLN A 943 -25.70 25.61 -9.34
N ARG A 944 -24.68 26.18 -8.70
CA ARG A 944 -23.97 27.36 -9.23
C ARG A 944 -23.23 27.05 -10.52
N LEU A 945 -22.73 25.83 -10.68
CA LEU A 945 -22.02 25.35 -11.86
C LEU A 945 -22.95 24.85 -12.98
N ASP A 946 -24.27 25.01 -12.83
CA ASP A 946 -25.28 24.36 -13.69
C ASP A 946 -25.00 22.85 -13.82
N ARG A 947 -24.83 22.21 -12.67
CA ARG A 947 -24.45 20.79 -12.51
C ARG A 947 -23.20 20.38 -13.29
N GLY A 948 -22.27 21.32 -13.47
CA GLY A 948 -20.99 21.11 -14.16
C GLY A 948 -20.96 21.55 -15.62
N HIS A 949 -22.09 21.97 -16.19
CA HIS A 949 -22.13 22.46 -17.58
C HIS A 949 -21.36 23.76 -17.79
N LEU A 950 -21.21 24.59 -16.74
CA LEU A 950 -20.38 25.80 -16.79
C LEU A 950 -18.86 25.52 -16.74
N LEU A 951 -18.45 24.31 -16.36
CA LEU A 951 -17.04 23.92 -16.35
C LEU A 951 -16.57 23.52 -17.75
N SER A 952 -15.31 23.86 -18.05
CA SER A 952 -14.64 23.35 -19.25
C SER A 952 -14.48 21.82 -19.17
N SER A 953 -14.26 21.16 -20.30
CA SER A 953 -14.01 19.71 -20.34
C SER A 953 -12.80 19.28 -19.49
N TYR A 954 -11.79 20.15 -19.38
CA TYR A 954 -10.60 19.92 -18.57
C TYR A 954 -10.82 20.11 -17.07
N ASP A 955 -11.84 20.87 -16.68
CA ASP A 955 -12.12 21.23 -15.28
C ASP A 955 -13.12 20.29 -14.60
N ARG A 956 -13.89 19.49 -15.36
CA ARG A 956 -14.84 18.52 -14.80
C ARG A 956 -14.16 17.35 -14.09
N PRO A 957 -13.07 16.74 -14.62
CA PRO A 957 -12.32 15.69 -13.92
C PRO A 957 -11.84 16.08 -12.52
N PRO A 958 -11.06 17.16 -12.33
CA PRO A 958 -10.62 17.56 -10.99
C PRO A 958 -11.80 17.98 -10.08
N ALA A 959 -12.90 18.51 -10.64
CA ALA A 959 -14.11 18.78 -9.87
C ALA A 959 -14.81 17.50 -9.38
N ALA A 960 -14.90 16.45 -10.22
CA ALA A 960 -15.44 15.15 -9.84
C ALA A 960 -14.61 14.50 -8.73
N GLN A 961 -13.28 14.55 -8.86
CA GLN A 961 -12.35 14.04 -7.86
C GLN A 961 -12.48 14.82 -6.54
N ALA A 962 -12.56 16.15 -6.58
CA ALA A 962 -12.73 16.97 -5.38
C ALA A 962 -14.06 16.68 -4.65
N LEU A 963 -15.16 16.47 -5.40
CA LEU A 963 -16.44 16.06 -4.82
C LEU A 963 -16.36 14.67 -4.19
N PHE A 964 -15.64 13.74 -4.82
CA PHE A 964 -15.41 12.40 -4.31
C PHE A 964 -14.61 12.43 -2.99
N GLU A 965 -13.50 13.17 -2.95
CA GLU A 965 -12.64 13.35 -1.76
C GLU A 965 -13.38 14.04 -0.61
N ALA A 966 -14.25 15.00 -0.92
CA ALA A 966 -15.11 15.65 0.06
C ALA A 966 -16.23 14.73 0.60
N GLY A 967 -16.45 13.55 0.01
CA GLY A 967 -17.49 12.60 0.40
C GLY A 967 -18.88 12.86 -0.23
N ALA A 968 -18.99 13.78 -1.19
CA ALA A 968 -20.23 14.09 -1.92
C ALA A 968 -20.47 13.08 -3.06
N LEU A 969 -20.66 11.80 -2.72
CA LEU A 969 -20.64 10.67 -3.68
C LEU A 969 -21.65 10.81 -4.82
N GLY A 970 -22.86 11.32 -4.55
CA GLY A 970 -23.90 11.51 -5.57
C GLY A 970 -23.53 12.57 -6.61
N GLN A 971 -23.04 13.72 -6.13
CA GLN A 971 -22.59 14.84 -6.98
C GLN A 971 -21.30 14.47 -7.72
N ALA A 972 -20.40 13.70 -7.08
CA ALA A 972 -19.20 13.17 -7.70
C ALA A 972 -19.55 12.24 -8.88
N ARG A 973 -20.50 11.31 -8.67
CA ARG A 973 -21.02 10.43 -9.74
C ARG A 973 -21.60 11.24 -10.89
N GLU A 974 -22.43 12.24 -10.59
CA GLU A 974 -23.03 13.10 -11.61
C GLU A 974 -21.99 13.87 -12.43
N MET A 975 -21.03 14.51 -11.77
CA MET A 975 -19.94 15.23 -12.44
C MET A 975 -19.06 14.27 -13.26
N ALA A 976 -18.83 13.05 -12.75
CA ALA A 976 -18.06 12.03 -13.44
C ALA A 976 -18.75 11.55 -14.72
N GLU A 977 -20.05 11.26 -14.68
CA GLU A 977 -20.82 10.90 -15.86
C GLU A 977 -20.81 12.02 -16.92
N LEU A 978 -20.94 13.28 -16.48
CA LEU A 978 -20.86 14.43 -17.39
C LEU A 978 -19.46 14.53 -18.04
N ALA A 979 -18.40 14.40 -17.26
CA ALA A 979 -17.03 14.42 -17.76
C ALA A 979 -16.76 13.27 -18.75
N LEU A 980 -17.18 12.04 -18.44
CA LEU A 980 -17.04 10.88 -19.33
C LEU A 980 -17.86 10.99 -20.62
N SER A 981 -18.93 11.78 -20.60
CA SER A 981 -19.76 12.06 -21.78
C SER A 981 -19.19 13.20 -22.65
N THR A 982 -18.10 13.83 -22.23
CA THR A 982 -17.51 15.01 -22.89
C THR A 982 -16.30 14.62 -23.74
N PRO A 983 -16.26 14.93 -25.06
CA PRO A 983 -15.15 14.56 -25.92
C PRO A 983 -13.89 15.43 -25.70
N ASN A 984 -12.77 14.99 -26.28
CA ASN A 984 -11.46 15.69 -26.30
C ASN A 984 -10.85 15.96 -24.91
N VAL A 985 -11.02 15.02 -23.98
CA VAL A 985 -10.35 15.02 -22.67
C VAL A 985 -9.10 14.13 -22.75
N PRO A 986 -7.98 14.47 -22.08
CA PRO A 986 -6.80 13.61 -22.02
C PRO A 986 -7.09 12.23 -21.43
N ARG A 987 -6.29 11.24 -21.80
CA ARG A 987 -6.43 9.85 -21.35
C ARG A 987 -6.45 9.74 -19.82
N GLU A 988 -5.53 10.44 -19.17
CA GLU A 988 -5.33 10.41 -17.71
C GLU A 988 -6.58 10.93 -16.97
N ASN A 989 -7.21 11.96 -17.52
CA ASN A 989 -8.44 12.53 -16.97
C ASN A 989 -9.64 11.60 -17.14
N TYR A 990 -9.75 10.87 -18.26
CA TYR A 990 -10.78 9.83 -18.39
C TYR A 990 -10.55 8.67 -17.42
N GLU A 991 -9.29 8.27 -17.23
CA GLU A 991 -8.95 7.24 -16.25
C GLU A 991 -9.38 7.67 -14.84
N GLU A 992 -9.00 8.86 -14.40
CA GLU A 992 -9.34 9.41 -13.09
C GLU A 992 -10.85 9.41 -12.85
N VAL A 993 -11.62 9.93 -13.82
CA VAL A 993 -13.07 10.02 -13.69
C VAL A 993 -13.76 8.67 -13.80
N ALA A 994 -13.27 7.76 -14.64
CA ALA A 994 -13.77 6.39 -14.70
C ALA A 994 -13.55 5.68 -13.35
N ARG A 995 -12.40 5.91 -12.68
CA ARG A 995 -12.18 5.42 -11.32
C ARG A 995 -13.19 6.03 -10.33
N VAL A 996 -13.49 7.33 -10.41
CA VAL A 996 -14.54 7.94 -9.57
C VAL A 996 -15.91 7.29 -9.80
N LEU A 997 -16.29 7.05 -11.06
CA LEU A 997 -17.55 6.38 -11.39
C LEU A 997 -17.60 4.94 -10.86
N LEU A 998 -16.53 4.15 -11.06
CA LEU A 998 -16.44 2.78 -10.54
C LEU A 998 -16.54 2.72 -9.02
N LYS A 999 -15.98 3.70 -8.31
CA LYS A 999 -16.05 3.78 -6.83
C LYS A 999 -17.39 4.24 -6.31
N THR A 1000 -18.11 5.09 -7.05
CA THR A 1000 -19.38 5.68 -6.61
C THR A 1000 -20.60 4.92 -7.12
N GLY A 1001 -20.45 4.13 -8.19
CA GLY A 1001 -21.56 3.51 -8.89
C GLY A 1001 -21.99 2.13 -8.35
N GLY A 1002 -21.16 1.43 -7.58
CA GLY A 1002 -21.47 0.05 -7.21
C GLY A 1002 -21.59 -0.85 -8.44
N ASP A 1003 -22.51 -1.81 -8.43
CA ASP A 1003 -22.59 -2.86 -9.46
C ASP A 1003 -22.96 -2.36 -10.88
N ASP A 1004 -23.55 -1.17 -11.02
CA ASP A 1004 -24.00 -0.63 -12.31
C ASP A 1004 -22.95 0.23 -13.04
N ALA A 1005 -21.83 0.56 -12.39
CA ALA A 1005 -20.85 1.51 -12.91
C ALA A 1005 -20.25 1.07 -14.26
N VAL A 1006 -19.97 -0.23 -14.41
CA VAL A 1006 -19.42 -0.81 -15.63
C VAL A 1006 -20.43 -0.74 -16.77
N VAL A 1007 -21.71 -1.06 -16.50
CA VAL A 1007 -22.80 -0.90 -17.47
C VAL A 1007 -22.94 0.55 -17.89
N ARG A 1008 -22.78 1.49 -16.94
CA ARG A 1008 -22.88 2.91 -17.22
C ARG A 1008 -21.78 3.41 -18.16
N LEU A 1009 -20.54 2.94 -18.01
CA LEU A 1009 -19.44 3.25 -18.94
C LEU A 1009 -19.78 2.81 -20.37
N GLU A 1010 -20.37 1.63 -20.50
CA GLU A 1010 -20.80 1.08 -21.80
C GLU A 1010 -21.91 1.90 -22.46
N GLU A 1011 -22.89 2.34 -21.66
CA GLU A 1011 -23.95 3.24 -22.11
C GLU A 1011 -23.40 4.59 -22.57
N ILE A 1012 -22.46 5.18 -21.80
CA ILE A 1012 -21.84 6.46 -22.15
C ILE A 1012 -21.11 6.37 -23.49
N TRP A 1013 -20.29 5.33 -23.68
CA TRP A 1013 -19.58 5.10 -24.96
C TRP A 1013 -20.56 4.97 -26.12
N SER A 1014 -21.63 4.20 -25.94
CA SER A 1014 -22.61 3.92 -27.00
C SER A 1014 -23.49 5.14 -27.32
N ALA A 1015 -23.80 5.96 -26.32
CA ALA A 1015 -24.67 7.13 -26.45
C ALA A 1015 -23.96 8.35 -27.06
N HIS A 1016 -22.62 8.41 -27.03
CA HIS A 1016 -21.85 9.58 -27.46
C HIS A 1016 -20.82 9.24 -28.55
N PRO A 1017 -21.24 9.15 -29.83
CA PRO A 1017 -20.32 8.86 -30.95
C PRO A 1017 -19.13 9.82 -31.07
N THR A 1018 -19.26 11.04 -30.55
CA THR A 1018 -18.20 12.06 -30.53
C THR A 1018 -17.01 11.67 -29.66
N LEU A 1019 -17.13 10.69 -28.76
CA LEU A 1019 -16.01 10.16 -27.98
C LEU A 1019 -15.03 9.36 -28.85
N SER A 1020 -15.47 8.87 -30.02
CA SER A 1020 -14.64 8.11 -30.97
C SER A 1020 -13.69 8.98 -31.83
N VAL A 1021 -13.61 10.29 -31.56
CA VAL A 1021 -12.73 11.23 -32.28
C VAL A 1021 -11.25 10.91 -32.05
N ASP A 1022 -10.91 10.41 -30.87
CA ASP A 1022 -9.57 9.93 -30.51
C ASP A 1022 -9.65 8.64 -29.67
N ALA A 1023 -8.51 8.09 -29.30
CA ALA A 1023 -8.41 6.87 -28.49
C ALA A 1023 -8.35 7.13 -26.98
N ASN A 1024 -8.40 8.39 -26.53
CA ASN A 1024 -8.12 8.75 -25.14
C ASN A 1024 -9.18 8.19 -24.18
N TRP A 1025 -10.46 8.23 -24.58
CA TRP A 1025 -11.56 7.69 -23.78
C TRP A 1025 -11.39 6.20 -23.53
N LEU A 1026 -11.25 5.40 -24.59
CA LEU A 1026 -11.08 3.96 -24.48
C LEU A 1026 -9.82 3.59 -23.72
N ASN A 1027 -8.71 4.27 -23.98
CA ASN A 1027 -7.46 4.02 -23.26
C ASN A 1027 -7.61 4.30 -21.76
N GLY A 1028 -8.15 5.46 -21.39
CA GLY A 1028 -8.29 5.87 -19.98
C GLY A 1028 -9.28 4.98 -19.22
N VAL A 1029 -10.42 4.64 -19.82
CA VAL A 1029 -11.37 3.71 -19.22
C VAL A 1029 -10.77 2.31 -19.07
N LEU A 1030 -10.02 1.81 -20.07
CA LEU A 1030 -9.30 0.54 -19.96
C LEU A 1030 -8.20 0.54 -18.89
N ASP A 1031 -7.62 1.68 -18.54
CA ASP A 1031 -6.68 1.80 -17.40
C ASP A 1031 -7.39 1.80 -16.04
N ALA A 1032 -8.64 2.28 -16.00
CA ALA A 1032 -9.44 2.37 -14.79
C ALA A 1032 -10.14 1.05 -14.43
N LEU A 1033 -10.52 0.24 -15.43
CA LEU A 1033 -11.24 -1.01 -15.21
C LEU A 1033 -10.37 -2.03 -14.44
N PRO A 1034 -10.89 -2.62 -13.35
CA PRO A 1034 -10.17 -3.66 -12.65
C PRO A 1034 -10.06 -4.91 -13.52
N ARG A 1035 -8.95 -5.64 -13.38
CA ARG A 1035 -8.69 -6.87 -14.13
C ARG A 1035 -8.89 -8.07 -13.22
N PHE A 1036 -9.49 -9.14 -13.76
CA PHE A 1036 -9.67 -10.41 -13.03
C PHE A 1036 -10.55 -10.29 -11.77
N GLU A 1037 -11.34 -9.22 -11.63
CA GLU A 1037 -12.26 -9.05 -10.50
C GLU A 1037 -13.51 -9.93 -10.68
N ASP A 1038 -14.17 -9.81 -11.82
CA ASP A 1038 -15.38 -10.55 -12.18
C ASP A 1038 -15.54 -10.69 -13.71
N ARG A 1039 -16.35 -11.69 -14.13
CA ARG A 1039 -16.59 -12.00 -15.56
C ARG A 1039 -17.34 -10.89 -16.31
N ALA A 1040 -18.19 -10.14 -15.59
CA ALA A 1040 -18.84 -8.89 -16.00
C ALA A 1040 -17.84 -7.92 -16.63
N THR A 1041 -16.92 -7.50 -15.77
CA THR A 1041 -15.89 -6.52 -16.07
C THR A 1041 -14.94 -6.99 -17.17
N ASP A 1042 -14.48 -8.25 -17.11
CA ASP A 1042 -13.61 -8.81 -18.15
C ASP A 1042 -14.27 -8.80 -19.54
N ALA A 1043 -15.58 -9.04 -19.62
CA ALA A 1043 -16.33 -8.95 -20.89
C ALA A 1043 -16.34 -7.53 -21.46
N VAL A 1044 -16.44 -6.52 -20.59
CA VAL A 1044 -16.38 -5.10 -20.97
C VAL A 1044 -14.99 -4.71 -21.45
N VAL A 1045 -13.94 -5.14 -20.74
CA VAL A 1045 -12.54 -4.94 -21.15
C VAL A 1045 -12.31 -5.50 -22.55
N VAL A 1046 -12.75 -6.73 -22.84
CA VAL A 1046 -12.65 -7.33 -24.17
C VAL A 1046 -13.38 -6.49 -25.21
N ARG A 1047 -14.58 -5.99 -24.89
CA ARG A 1047 -15.37 -5.20 -25.84
C ARG A 1047 -14.71 -3.87 -26.15
N PHE A 1048 -14.31 -3.10 -25.15
CA PHE A 1048 -13.59 -1.84 -25.36
C PHE A 1048 -12.23 -2.04 -26.02
N ALA A 1049 -11.52 -3.14 -25.76
CA ALA A 1049 -10.30 -3.47 -26.48
C ALA A 1049 -10.55 -3.73 -27.97
N ARG A 1050 -11.66 -4.40 -28.34
CA ARG A 1050 -12.09 -4.57 -29.74
C ARG A 1050 -12.44 -3.24 -30.39
N GLU A 1051 -13.18 -2.38 -29.69
CA GLU A 1051 -13.50 -1.03 -30.17
C GLU A 1051 -12.23 -0.22 -30.40
N LEU A 1052 -11.24 -0.31 -29.51
CA LEU A 1052 -9.95 0.37 -29.65
C LEU A 1052 -9.18 -0.10 -30.89
N VAL A 1053 -9.23 -1.40 -31.20
CA VAL A 1053 -8.62 -1.97 -32.41
C VAL A 1053 -9.35 -1.51 -33.67
N ALA A 1054 -10.69 -1.40 -33.63
CA ALA A 1054 -11.51 -0.99 -34.77
C ALA A 1054 -11.50 0.52 -35.02
N LEU A 1055 -11.10 1.32 -34.02
CA LEU A 1055 -11.19 2.77 -34.03
C LEU A 1055 -10.31 3.38 -35.14
N PRO A 1056 -10.88 4.14 -36.10
CA PRO A 1056 -10.11 4.75 -37.19
C PRO A 1056 -9.01 5.73 -36.71
N ALA A 1057 -9.27 6.41 -35.59
CA ALA A 1057 -8.36 7.35 -34.95
C ALA A 1057 -7.21 6.68 -34.17
N ALA A 1058 -7.28 5.37 -33.92
CA ALA A 1058 -6.27 4.65 -33.15
C ALA A 1058 -4.89 4.68 -33.83
N THR A 1059 -3.86 4.91 -33.02
CA THR A 1059 -2.47 4.77 -33.43
C THR A 1059 -2.06 3.30 -33.49
N ALA A 1060 -0.88 3.01 -34.05
CA ALA A 1060 -0.33 1.66 -34.03
C ALA A 1060 -0.12 1.12 -32.59
N SER A 1061 0.18 2.01 -31.64
CA SER A 1061 0.33 1.66 -30.22
C SER A 1061 -1.01 1.29 -29.59
N ASP A 1062 -2.08 2.03 -29.92
CA ASP A 1062 -3.43 1.77 -29.41
C ASP A 1062 -3.97 0.43 -29.89
N VAL A 1063 -3.82 0.16 -31.20
CA VAL A 1063 -4.21 -1.13 -31.78
C VAL A 1063 -3.43 -2.27 -31.11
N LEU A 1064 -2.11 -2.12 -30.96
CA LEU A 1064 -1.29 -3.14 -30.30
C LEU A 1064 -1.70 -3.34 -28.83
N ARG A 1065 -2.02 -2.28 -28.11
CA ARG A 1065 -2.54 -2.33 -26.74
C ARG A 1065 -3.86 -3.10 -26.68
N GLY A 1066 -4.81 -2.80 -27.57
CA GLY A 1066 -6.09 -3.51 -27.65
C GLY A 1066 -5.89 -5.01 -27.92
N LEU A 1067 -5.05 -5.37 -28.89
CA LEU A 1067 -4.71 -6.77 -29.19
C LEU A 1067 -4.10 -7.49 -27.98
N ARG A 1068 -3.18 -6.84 -27.26
CA ARG A 1068 -2.56 -7.41 -26.05
C ARG A 1068 -3.56 -7.60 -24.91
N MET A 1069 -4.42 -6.62 -24.68
CA MET A 1069 -5.45 -6.71 -23.64
C MET A 1069 -6.38 -7.91 -23.90
N MET A 1070 -6.73 -8.14 -25.16
CA MET A 1070 -7.50 -9.31 -25.56
C MET A 1070 -6.73 -10.62 -25.35
N LEU A 1071 -5.44 -10.67 -25.67
CA LEU A 1071 -4.60 -11.85 -25.39
C LEU A 1071 -4.53 -12.16 -23.89
N THR A 1072 -4.40 -11.14 -23.04
CA THR A 1072 -4.37 -11.31 -21.58
C THR A 1072 -5.72 -11.80 -21.02
N THR A 1073 -6.83 -11.33 -21.59
CA THR A 1073 -8.18 -11.60 -21.08
C THR A 1073 -8.82 -12.86 -21.68
N GLN A 1074 -8.50 -13.21 -22.93
CA GLN A 1074 -9.10 -14.34 -23.66
C GLN A 1074 -8.12 -15.46 -24.03
N GLY A 1075 -6.81 -15.24 -23.87
CA GLY A 1075 -5.78 -16.26 -24.03
C GLY A 1075 -5.78 -16.89 -25.43
N HIS A 1076 -5.64 -18.21 -25.49
CA HIS A 1076 -5.54 -18.96 -26.75
C HIS A 1076 -6.73 -18.72 -27.70
N ALA A 1077 -7.94 -18.53 -27.16
CA ALA A 1077 -9.17 -18.44 -27.95
C ALA A 1077 -9.19 -17.24 -28.93
N VAL A 1078 -8.43 -16.18 -28.65
CA VAL A 1078 -8.37 -14.98 -29.50
C VAL A 1078 -7.17 -14.98 -30.47
N VAL A 1079 -6.22 -15.89 -30.33
CA VAL A 1079 -4.93 -15.86 -31.06
C VAL A 1079 -5.12 -15.84 -32.57
N ALA A 1080 -6.04 -16.64 -33.10
CA ALA A 1080 -6.32 -16.67 -34.54
C ALA A 1080 -6.81 -15.30 -35.06
N TRP A 1081 -7.73 -14.67 -34.34
CA TRP A 1081 -8.24 -13.34 -34.69
C TRP A 1081 -7.16 -12.25 -34.54
N VAL A 1082 -6.34 -12.33 -33.49
CA VAL A 1082 -5.21 -11.40 -33.26
C VAL A 1082 -4.20 -11.51 -34.40
N LEU A 1083 -3.88 -12.73 -34.83
CA LEU A 1083 -2.96 -12.98 -35.93
C LEU A 1083 -3.50 -12.43 -37.26
N GLU A 1084 -4.76 -12.73 -37.58
CA GLU A 1084 -5.42 -12.20 -38.78
C GLU A 1084 -5.43 -10.66 -38.77
N THR A 1085 -5.80 -10.06 -37.64
CA THR A 1085 -5.82 -8.60 -37.47
C THR A 1085 -4.42 -8.02 -37.62
N ALA A 1086 -3.40 -8.63 -37.01
CA ALA A 1086 -2.03 -8.18 -37.12
C ALA A 1086 -1.51 -8.15 -38.56
N LEU A 1087 -1.91 -9.14 -39.37
CA LEU A 1087 -1.48 -9.25 -40.77
C LEU A 1087 -2.24 -8.34 -41.73
N THR A 1088 -3.47 -7.95 -41.39
CA THR A 1088 -4.38 -7.20 -42.28
C THR A 1088 -4.55 -5.73 -41.90
N HIS A 1089 -4.32 -5.37 -40.63
CA HIS A 1089 -4.60 -4.03 -40.12
C HIS A 1089 -3.58 -2.99 -40.60
N ARG A 1090 -4.06 -1.94 -41.26
CA ARG A 1090 -3.22 -0.95 -41.97
C ARG A 1090 -2.29 -0.12 -41.07
N ARG A 1091 -2.59 -0.01 -39.77
CA ARG A 1091 -1.75 0.73 -38.80
C ARG A 1091 -0.58 -0.10 -38.27
N LEU A 1092 -0.62 -1.43 -38.43
CA LEU A 1092 0.41 -2.32 -37.91
C LEU A 1092 1.45 -2.59 -38.99
N TYR A 1093 2.70 -2.37 -38.64
CA TYR A 1093 3.85 -2.56 -39.51
C TYR A 1093 4.92 -3.37 -38.77
N TRP A 1094 6.13 -3.37 -39.32
CA TRP A 1094 7.26 -4.17 -38.88
C TRP A 1094 7.47 -4.21 -37.35
N ALA A 1095 7.51 -3.05 -36.67
CA ALA A 1095 7.81 -3.00 -35.24
C ALA A 1095 6.71 -3.65 -34.38
N GLN A 1096 5.44 -3.39 -34.71
CA GLN A 1096 4.31 -3.97 -33.99
C GLN A 1096 4.19 -5.48 -34.23
N TRP A 1097 4.56 -5.98 -35.42
CA TRP A 1097 4.63 -7.43 -35.66
C TRP A 1097 5.69 -8.10 -34.80
N CYS A 1098 6.90 -7.52 -34.70
CA CYS A 1098 7.96 -8.06 -33.84
C CYS A 1098 7.51 -8.07 -32.37
N ASP A 1099 6.89 -6.99 -31.92
CA ASP A 1099 6.43 -6.84 -30.54
C ASP A 1099 5.24 -7.76 -30.20
N LEU A 1100 4.32 -7.98 -31.13
CA LEU A 1100 3.22 -8.92 -30.94
C LEU A 1100 3.71 -10.37 -31.05
N ALA A 1101 4.67 -10.66 -31.92
CA ALA A 1101 5.29 -11.98 -32.03
C ALA A 1101 6.04 -12.34 -30.75
N ARG A 1102 6.76 -11.39 -30.14
CA ARG A 1102 7.44 -11.58 -28.85
C ARG A 1102 6.44 -11.90 -27.74
N GLU A 1103 5.33 -11.17 -27.71
CA GLU A 1103 4.25 -11.40 -26.75
C GLU A 1103 3.56 -12.76 -26.95
N LEU A 1104 3.25 -13.14 -28.20
CA LEU A 1104 2.69 -14.45 -28.53
C LEU A 1104 3.64 -15.59 -28.15
N ALA A 1105 4.95 -15.42 -28.38
CA ALA A 1105 5.95 -16.37 -27.92
C ALA A 1105 5.97 -16.48 -26.39
N ALA A 1106 5.92 -15.35 -25.68
CA ALA A 1106 5.80 -15.30 -24.23
C ALA A 1106 4.52 -16.00 -23.73
N LEU A 1107 3.41 -15.93 -24.48
CA LEU A 1107 2.16 -16.65 -24.21
C LEU A 1107 2.16 -18.13 -24.65
N GLY A 1108 3.21 -18.60 -25.31
CA GLY A 1108 3.36 -20.01 -25.73
C GLY A 1108 2.82 -20.29 -27.12
N GLU A 1109 2.32 -19.27 -27.82
CA GLU A 1109 1.71 -19.33 -29.15
C GLU A 1109 2.79 -19.28 -30.24
N ARG A 1110 3.64 -20.31 -30.24
CA ARG A 1110 4.85 -20.37 -31.07
C ARG A 1110 4.54 -20.24 -32.57
N GLU A 1111 3.51 -20.91 -33.08
CA GLU A 1111 3.17 -20.86 -34.51
C GLU A 1111 2.72 -19.47 -34.96
N ALA A 1112 1.92 -18.79 -34.13
CA ALA A 1112 1.47 -17.43 -34.39
C ALA A 1112 2.66 -16.44 -34.36
N ALA A 1113 3.56 -16.58 -33.38
CA ALA A 1113 4.78 -15.80 -33.30
C ALA A 1113 5.69 -16.00 -34.53
N LEU A 1114 5.91 -17.25 -34.94
CA LEU A 1114 6.69 -17.60 -36.14
C LEU A 1114 6.10 -16.99 -37.41
N THR A 1115 4.77 -16.98 -37.54
CA THR A 1115 4.08 -16.38 -38.68
C THR A 1115 4.37 -14.89 -38.80
N LEU A 1116 4.28 -14.15 -37.68
CA LEU A 1116 4.57 -12.72 -37.65
C LEU A 1116 6.06 -12.41 -37.86
N TRP A 1117 6.96 -13.20 -37.27
CA TRP A 1117 8.40 -13.02 -37.51
C TRP A 1117 8.81 -13.33 -38.95
N ARG A 1118 8.24 -14.37 -39.57
CA ARG A 1118 8.47 -14.65 -41.00
C ARG A 1118 8.01 -13.48 -41.87
N ARG A 1119 6.85 -12.89 -41.53
CA ARG A 1119 6.34 -11.68 -42.19
C ARG A 1119 7.30 -10.49 -42.01
N ALA A 1120 7.84 -10.29 -40.81
CA ALA A 1120 8.79 -9.22 -40.51
C ALA A 1120 10.13 -9.41 -41.24
N LEU A 1121 10.65 -10.65 -41.35
CA LEU A 1121 11.87 -10.99 -42.09
C LEU A 1121 11.72 -10.79 -43.61
N ALA A 1122 10.53 -11.08 -44.15
CA ALA A 1122 10.21 -10.89 -45.56
C ALA A 1122 9.89 -9.42 -45.93
N PHE A 1123 9.95 -8.48 -44.98
CA PHE A 1123 9.63 -7.09 -45.23
C PHE A 1123 10.72 -6.43 -46.12
N PRO A 1124 10.38 -5.82 -47.28
CA PRO A 1124 11.38 -5.37 -48.25
C PRO A 1124 12.31 -4.25 -47.75
N SER A 1125 11.86 -3.41 -46.83
CA SER A 1125 12.66 -2.28 -46.34
C SER A 1125 12.39 -2.02 -44.86
N PRO A 1126 12.94 -2.83 -43.95
CA PRO A 1126 12.75 -2.63 -42.52
C PRO A 1126 13.30 -1.27 -42.08
N PRO A 1127 12.78 -0.68 -40.98
CA PRO A 1127 13.32 0.55 -40.42
C PRO A 1127 14.83 0.45 -40.17
N ARG A 1128 15.58 1.55 -40.29
CA ARG A 1128 17.04 1.54 -40.10
C ARG A 1128 17.40 0.95 -38.73
N ASN A 1129 18.42 0.09 -38.70
CA ASN A 1129 18.94 -0.58 -37.50
C ASN A 1129 17.94 -1.44 -36.73
N SER A 1130 16.83 -1.84 -37.34
CA SER A 1130 15.78 -2.62 -36.65
C SER A 1130 15.96 -4.14 -36.78
N GLU A 1131 16.63 -4.63 -37.82
CA GLU A 1131 16.80 -6.08 -38.03
C GLU A 1131 17.60 -6.79 -36.92
N PRO A 1132 18.61 -6.16 -36.28
CA PRO A 1132 19.25 -6.74 -35.10
C PRO A 1132 18.25 -7.09 -34.00
N ARG A 1133 17.29 -6.20 -33.71
CA ARG A 1133 16.24 -6.43 -32.70
C ARG A 1133 15.41 -7.67 -33.01
N LEU A 1134 15.03 -7.88 -34.27
CA LEU A 1134 14.27 -9.07 -34.68
C LEU A 1134 15.07 -10.36 -34.50
N LEU A 1135 16.36 -10.34 -34.78
CA LEU A 1135 17.21 -11.51 -34.53
C LEU A 1135 17.42 -11.76 -33.03
N LEU A 1136 17.53 -10.72 -32.21
CA LEU A 1136 17.52 -10.85 -30.75
C LEU A 1136 16.20 -11.45 -30.26
N ASP A 1137 15.06 -11.04 -30.82
CA ASP A 1137 13.75 -11.62 -30.51
C ASP A 1137 13.69 -13.11 -30.86
N LEU A 1138 14.18 -13.51 -32.03
CA LEU A 1138 14.24 -14.91 -32.48
C LEU A 1138 15.20 -15.76 -31.62
N GLN A 1139 16.32 -15.18 -31.18
CA GLN A 1139 17.26 -15.80 -30.23
C GLN A 1139 16.66 -15.93 -28.83
N ALA A 1140 15.98 -14.88 -28.34
CA ALA A 1140 15.25 -14.90 -27.08
C ALA A 1140 14.19 -16.01 -27.09
N ALA A 1141 13.48 -16.20 -28.20
CA ALA A 1141 12.49 -17.25 -28.36
C ALA A 1141 13.05 -18.64 -28.74
N ARG A 1142 14.37 -18.78 -28.91
CA ARG A 1142 15.05 -20.05 -29.26
C ARG A 1142 14.57 -20.68 -30.58
N VAL A 1143 14.38 -19.85 -31.62
CA VAL A 1143 13.92 -20.28 -32.96
C VAL A 1143 14.90 -19.87 -34.08
N THR A 1144 16.19 -19.83 -33.76
CA THR A 1144 17.27 -19.41 -34.68
C THR A 1144 17.47 -20.38 -35.84
N ASP A 1145 17.24 -21.67 -35.63
CA ASP A 1145 17.25 -22.72 -36.67
C ASP A 1145 16.25 -22.40 -37.79
N THR A 1146 15.04 -22.05 -37.40
CA THR A 1146 13.93 -21.71 -38.30
C THR A 1146 14.23 -20.40 -39.03
N ALA A 1147 14.79 -19.42 -38.32
CA ALA A 1147 15.22 -18.16 -38.91
C ALA A 1147 16.31 -18.33 -39.98
N VAL A 1148 17.28 -19.22 -39.75
CA VAL A 1148 18.33 -19.57 -40.72
C VAL A 1148 17.71 -20.15 -42.00
N THR A 1149 16.78 -21.09 -41.89
CA THR A 1149 16.08 -21.65 -43.04
C THR A 1149 15.32 -20.59 -43.82
N TRP A 1150 14.55 -19.73 -43.15
CA TRP A 1150 13.82 -18.65 -43.81
C TRP A 1150 14.73 -17.64 -44.50
N LEU A 1151 15.85 -17.28 -43.88
CA LEU A 1151 16.83 -16.39 -44.50
C LEU A 1151 17.45 -17.02 -45.75
N ALA A 1152 17.77 -18.32 -45.70
CA ALA A 1152 18.29 -19.05 -46.86
C ALA A 1152 17.28 -19.10 -48.01
N GLU A 1153 16.01 -19.40 -47.73
CA GLU A 1153 14.90 -19.35 -48.71
C GLU A 1153 14.79 -17.97 -49.36
N LEU A 1154 14.78 -16.92 -48.53
CA LEU A 1154 14.66 -15.53 -48.99
C LEU A 1154 15.88 -15.04 -49.79
N ILE A 1155 17.07 -15.60 -49.55
CA ILE A 1155 18.28 -15.33 -50.33
C ILE A 1155 18.21 -16.00 -51.70
N ALA A 1156 17.73 -17.25 -51.74
CA ALA A 1156 17.58 -18.05 -52.95
C ALA A 1156 16.45 -17.56 -53.86
N ASP A 1157 15.46 -16.85 -53.31
CA ASP A 1157 14.34 -16.29 -54.07
C ASP A 1157 14.84 -15.32 -55.18
N PRO A 1158 14.56 -15.62 -56.47
CA PRO A 1158 14.87 -14.73 -57.58
C PRO A 1158 14.21 -13.35 -57.49
N ALA A 1159 13.05 -13.26 -56.82
CA ALA A 1159 12.30 -12.02 -56.64
C ALA A 1159 12.95 -11.05 -55.65
N THR A 1160 13.90 -11.52 -54.82
CA THR A 1160 14.60 -10.68 -53.84
C THR A 1160 15.58 -9.70 -54.53
N PRO A 1161 15.46 -8.39 -54.29
CA PRO A 1161 16.40 -7.39 -54.81
C PRO A 1161 17.83 -7.60 -54.31
N ALA A 1162 18.85 -7.23 -55.12
CA ALA A 1162 20.25 -7.45 -54.76
C ALA A 1162 20.71 -6.81 -53.43
N PRO A 1163 20.30 -5.57 -53.06
CA PRO A 1163 20.63 -4.98 -51.76
C PRO A 1163 20.04 -5.74 -50.57
N GLU A 1164 18.78 -6.19 -50.68
CA GLU A 1164 18.11 -6.99 -49.65
C GLU A 1164 18.76 -8.37 -49.51
N ARG A 1165 19.14 -9.00 -50.64
CA ARG A 1165 19.85 -10.29 -50.63
C ARG A 1165 21.19 -10.18 -49.90
N LEU A 1166 21.94 -9.09 -50.10
CA LEU A 1166 23.19 -8.83 -49.37
C LEU A 1166 22.93 -8.64 -47.87
N ARG A 1167 21.94 -7.84 -47.50
CA ARG A 1167 21.57 -7.61 -46.10
C ARG A 1167 21.16 -8.92 -45.41
N ARG A 1168 20.34 -9.77 -46.05
CA ARG A 1168 19.95 -11.09 -45.54
C ARG A 1168 21.14 -12.04 -45.37
N ARG A 1169 22.12 -12.00 -46.28
CA ARG A 1169 23.39 -12.73 -46.11
C ARG A 1169 24.18 -12.26 -44.88
N GLN A 1170 24.21 -10.95 -44.60
CA GLN A 1170 24.86 -10.41 -43.41
C GLN A 1170 24.14 -10.88 -42.13
N LEU A 1171 22.80 -10.86 -42.11
CA LEU A 1171 21.99 -11.37 -41.00
C LEU A 1171 22.24 -12.86 -40.76
N LEU A 1172 22.25 -13.66 -41.83
CA LEU A 1172 22.56 -15.09 -41.78
C LEU A 1172 23.98 -15.34 -41.26
N ALA A 1173 24.98 -14.59 -41.74
CA ALA A 1173 26.36 -14.70 -41.26
C ALA A 1173 26.49 -14.34 -39.78
N TRP A 1174 25.75 -13.33 -39.30
CA TRP A 1174 25.72 -12.97 -37.89
C TRP A 1174 25.13 -14.10 -37.03
N LEU A 1175 23.99 -14.69 -37.43
CA LEU A 1175 23.39 -15.83 -36.73
C LEU A 1175 24.33 -17.04 -36.68
N VAL A 1176 24.98 -17.40 -37.80
CA VAL A 1176 25.91 -18.54 -37.86
C VAL A 1176 27.19 -18.26 -37.07
N THR A 1177 27.63 -17.00 -36.99
CA THR A 1177 28.78 -16.63 -36.15
C THR A 1177 28.43 -16.68 -34.67
N ALA A 1178 27.22 -16.25 -34.30
CA ALA A 1178 26.71 -16.34 -32.94
C ALA A 1178 26.51 -17.78 -32.48
N GLU A 1179 26.02 -18.65 -33.39
CA GLU A 1179 25.69 -20.05 -33.11
C GLU A 1179 26.32 -20.96 -34.17
N PRO A 1180 27.61 -21.34 -34.01
CA PRO A 1180 28.38 -22.06 -35.04
C PRO A 1180 27.76 -23.39 -35.50
N HIS A 1181 26.96 -24.03 -34.64
CA HIS A 1181 26.27 -25.28 -34.94
C HIS A 1181 25.18 -25.13 -36.01
N LEU A 1182 24.67 -23.92 -36.26
CA LEU A 1182 23.67 -23.64 -37.30
C LEU A 1182 24.24 -23.67 -38.72
N ARG A 1183 25.57 -23.72 -38.88
CA ARG A 1183 26.23 -23.73 -40.20
C ARG A 1183 25.81 -24.93 -41.05
N THR A 1184 25.42 -26.04 -40.43
CA THR A 1184 24.94 -27.25 -41.11
C THR A 1184 23.58 -27.08 -41.81
N LEU A 1185 22.82 -26.04 -41.45
CA LEU A 1185 21.50 -25.74 -42.01
C LEU A 1185 21.56 -24.77 -43.20
N VAL A 1186 22.74 -24.29 -43.58
CA VAL A 1186 22.93 -23.36 -44.70
C VAL A 1186 23.15 -24.15 -46.00
N PRO A 1187 22.32 -23.96 -47.05
CA PRO A 1187 22.50 -24.62 -48.35
C PRO A 1187 23.80 -24.17 -49.05
N ASP A 1188 24.48 -25.10 -49.73
CA ASP A 1188 25.74 -24.83 -50.45
C ASP A 1188 25.60 -23.70 -51.52
N ASP A 1189 24.42 -23.60 -52.15
CA ASP A 1189 24.10 -22.58 -53.16
C ASP A 1189 23.84 -21.17 -52.60
N ALA A 1190 23.78 -21.00 -51.26
CA ALA A 1190 23.66 -19.67 -50.65
C ALA A 1190 24.92 -18.79 -50.85
N GLY A 1191 26.05 -19.42 -51.23
CA GLY A 1191 27.24 -18.79 -51.86
C GLY A 1191 28.19 -17.99 -50.94
N PRO A 1192 29.43 -17.71 -51.38
CA PRO A 1192 30.71 -17.91 -50.68
C PRO A 1192 31.10 -16.81 -49.66
N ALA A 1193 30.15 -16.21 -48.95
CA ALA A 1193 30.38 -15.06 -48.07
C ALA A 1193 30.35 -15.40 -46.56
N LEU A 1194 30.49 -16.67 -46.17
CA LEU A 1194 30.66 -17.07 -44.75
C LEU A 1194 32.13 -16.99 -44.28
N ASP A 1195 33.09 -16.75 -45.18
CA ASP A 1195 34.50 -16.51 -44.86
C ASP A 1195 34.84 -15.01 -44.96
N LEU A 1196 34.32 -14.20 -44.04
CA LEU A 1196 34.89 -12.88 -43.76
C LEU A 1196 35.96 -12.98 -42.66
N ARG A 1197 37.05 -13.69 -42.96
CA ARG A 1197 38.35 -13.43 -42.33
C ARG A 1197 38.99 -12.20 -42.98
N ALA A 1198 38.45 -11.01 -42.73
CA ALA A 1198 39.11 -9.75 -43.09
C ALA A 1198 38.50 -8.55 -42.35
N THR A 1199 38.71 -8.47 -41.02
CA THR A 1199 39.02 -7.22 -40.27
C THR A 1199 39.32 -7.54 -38.80
N GLN A 1200 40.30 -8.41 -38.55
CA GLN A 1200 41.09 -8.34 -37.32
C GLN A 1200 42.23 -7.33 -37.56
N ARG A 1201 41.93 -6.03 -37.41
CA ARG A 1201 42.87 -4.94 -37.05
C ARG A 1201 42.14 -3.59 -37.17
N THR A 1202 41.32 -3.30 -36.18
CA THR A 1202 41.14 -1.99 -35.54
C THR A 1202 40.37 -2.30 -34.26
N GLY A 1203 41.10 -2.48 -33.16
CA GLY A 1203 40.50 -2.51 -31.84
C GLY A 1203 39.96 -1.12 -31.48
N SER A 1204 38.95 -1.10 -30.61
CA SER A 1204 38.35 0.10 -29.99
C SER A 1204 37.56 1.02 -30.94
N ALA A 1205 36.26 0.74 -31.12
CA ALA A 1205 35.18 1.73 -31.12
C ALA A 1205 33.82 1.05 -31.39
N LEU A 1206 32.92 1.07 -30.40
CA LEU A 1206 31.47 1.05 -30.65
C LEU A 1206 31.10 2.32 -31.44
N PRO A 1207 30.07 2.31 -32.30
CA PRO A 1207 29.73 3.47 -33.10
C PRO A 1207 29.27 4.63 -32.19
N GLN A 1208 30.09 5.68 -32.14
CA GLN A 1208 29.65 7.00 -31.72
C GLN A 1208 28.59 7.50 -32.71
N GLN A 1209 27.50 8.05 -32.19
CA GLN A 1209 26.54 8.85 -32.95
C GLN A 1209 27.27 9.93 -33.76
N PRO A 1210 26.85 10.27 -34.99
CA PRO A 1210 27.43 11.39 -35.70
C PRO A 1210 27.04 12.70 -35.00
N ARG A 1211 28.03 13.43 -34.47
CA ARG A 1211 27.90 14.85 -34.13
C ARG A 1211 27.71 15.61 -35.44
N GLU A 1212 26.51 16.13 -35.67
CA GLU A 1212 26.28 17.15 -36.69
C GLU A 1212 26.98 18.44 -36.23
N ALA A 1213 27.97 18.86 -37.00
CA ALA A 1213 28.43 20.24 -37.03
C ALA A 1213 27.79 20.90 -38.25
N SER A 1214 26.99 21.94 -38.05
CA SER A 1214 26.84 22.98 -39.07
C SER A 1214 27.07 24.35 -38.44
N ALA A 1215 27.87 25.12 -39.17
CA ALA A 1215 27.83 26.57 -39.18
C ALA A 1215 26.47 27.10 -39.66
#